data_AF-A0A1S3JWI8-F1
#
_entry.id   AF-A0A1S3JWI8-F1
#
_cell.length_a   1.000
_cell.length_b   1.000
_cell.length_c   1.000
_cell.angle_alpha   90.00
_cell.angle_beta   90.00
_cell.angle_gamma   90.00
#
_symmetry.space_group_name_H-M   'P 1'
#
loop_
_entity.id
_entity.type
_entity.pdbx_description
1 polymer ?
#
loop_
_entity_poly.entity_id
_entity_poly.type
_entity_poly.pdbx_seq_one_letter_code
_entity_poly.pdbx_strand_id
1 'polypeptide(L)'
;MKVQIQLLLLTFAVTFGFDTFPVPKAVFQGSCDDVQVFCQQVCLNRYYGGYQCWCKDGYELNDDGITCREVSATRSVPAPNHTWYTIPQTHNVDTKYSTPSTLHTQTFTENQPQGREKETAKKAAKLSDSKHDIVQGDDPRTIADNRVPFSSQSDIKNEKSSDKYDDFDSSSSENIIVPVATHDKRHENSVLSRQTKAPVKYTSCNDLDCFNGGSCVPDVLRGGVRCQCRLGFDGDYCEQEMLVRYPKFMGTGYVSFPVLRRAFKEMTVTLEFRPDTQNGLLLFSGEHPDAHTDFFSVSLIDGYVEFRFDCGTGMAKIRTTSEVKLGKWNTVTVHRHEWDGSVQLNKGEQVRGRAQGLFSRITFRTPLFLGGYINTTHIGSRTGMYFGFIGCVKAMKINGKEFDFRKGAFIGDAIDGVDVAECSAHICRNSRCRNGGSCMADSPDTYTCLCPMMTAGKYCERSIEHIVVPQFTGHSFLQYEGIRRTALSYTEIELVFKATNKDGTLLYNGFTTDRRGDFISLALVDGYLEYRFDLGTGPAIIRSSQPLPLNAWHTVKISRTGRDGVLEVNEQPAVQGLSQGAYTQLTLLQDLFIGGHRNYDDTSKYAKVKQSFQGCIQKVVVNNKPLSLMEDYIDGINIDTCSHPCSTKPCENNGKCVPYKNFYTCNCPLGFTNTNCEETVYDDVTVPMFRGNSFLKYNDEETMKRIKGKKLDIKIRLKTSQSDGLILWSSEEHTSTTSDYVAIGLRGGYVHFQYNLGSGEADIMVNTTRIDDGKWHRIHAKRLKQDGSLKIDDLSAQDGRSPGRFTQLNTNTQLFLGAVNDMAEKTLHKYTGGFVGCISHFTLATDYHVKFVAQASSGQNINQCS
;
A
#
# COMPACT_ATOMS: atom_id res chain seq x y z
N MET A 1 -37.46 -10.48 -17.28
CA MET A 1 -37.96 -9.37 -16.44
C MET A 1 -36.83 -8.75 -15.61
N LYS A 2 -35.92 -7.98 -16.23
CA LYS A 2 -34.86 -7.20 -15.53
C LYS A 2 -34.44 -5.92 -16.27
N VAL A 3 -34.42 -5.96 -17.62
CA VAL A 3 -34.07 -4.81 -18.48
C VAL A 3 -35.02 -3.60 -18.29
N GLN A 4 -36.29 -3.86 -17.96
CA GLN A 4 -37.35 -2.83 -17.93
C GLN A 4 -37.38 -1.95 -16.67
N ILE A 5 -36.62 -2.31 -15.62
CA ILE A 5 -36.45 -1.48 -14.41
C ILE A 5 -35.31 -0.47 -14.60
N GLN A 6 -34.32 -0.80 -15.43
CA GLN A 6 -33.11 0.01 -15.62
C GLN A 6 -33.39 1.32 -16.39
N LEU A 7 -34.42 1.33 -17.23
CA LEU A 7 -34.87 2.53 -17.95
C LEU A 7 -35.66 3.53 -17.08
N LEU A 8 -36.21 3.08 -15.96
CA LEU A 8 -37.00 3.89 -15.01
C LEU A 8 -36.13 4.63 -13.98
N LEU A 9 -34.86 4.20 -13.81
CA LEU A 9 -33.88 4.89 -12.96
C LEU A 9 -33.13 6.01 -13.70
N LEU A 10 -33.02 5.93 -15.03
CA LEU A 10 -32.35 6.95 -15.85
C LEU A 10 -33.19 8.22 -16.06
N THR A 11 -34.52 8.16 -15.91
CA THR A 11 -35.40 9.33 -15.96
C THR A 11 -35.57 10.03 -14.61
N PHE A 12 -35.34 9.34 -13.49
CA PHE A 12 -35.42 9.92 -12.14
C PHE A 12 -34.18 10.74 -11.73
N ALA A 13 -33.07 10.63 -12.46
CA ALA A 13 -31.81 11.31 -12.16
C ALA A 13 -31.69 12.73 -12.75
N VAL A 14 -32.72 13.24 -13.43
CA VAL A 14 -32.67 14.50 -14.20
C VAL A 14 -33.51 15.63 -13.55
N THR A 15 -34.28 15.31 -12.50
CA THR A 15 -35.25 16.25 -11.87
C THR A 15 -34.91 16.66 -10.43
N PHE A 16 -33.86 16.11 -9.83
CA PHE A 16 -33.31 16.57 -8.56
C PHE A 16 -31.82 16.84 -8.69
N GLY A 17 -31.42 18.11 -8.62
CA GLY A 17 -30.03 18.50 -8.50
C GLY A 17 -29.50 18.08 -7.14
N PHE A 18 -28.61 17.09 -7.12
CA PHE A 18 -27.76 16.83 -5.97
C PHE A 18 -26.52 17.70 -6.11
N ASP A 19 -26.32 18.64 -5.19
CA ASP A 19 -25.08 19.43 -5.14
C ASP A 19 -23.88 18.50 -4.93
N THR A 20 -23.01 18.47 -5.93
CA THR A 20 -21.75 17.73 -5.85
C THR A 20 -20.79 18.48 -4.96
N PHE A 21 -20.59 18.00 -3.72
CA PHE A 21 -19.55 18.51 -2.84
C PHE A 21 -18.21 18.61 -3.61
N PRO A 22 -17.58 19.80 -3.68
CA PRO A 22 -16.38 19.99 -4.49
C PRO A 22 -15.21 19.21 -3.89
N VAL A 23 -14.51 18.45 -4.75
CA VAL A 23 -13.25 17.79 -4.39
C VAL A 23 -12.20 18.88 -4.12
N PRO A 24 -11.46 18.84 -3.00
CA PRO A 24 -10.48 19.88 -2.67
C PRO A 24 -9.33 19.90 -3.69
N LYS A 25 -9.00 21.10 -4.19
CA LYS A 25 -8.01 21.27 -5.28
C LYS A 25 -6.56 21.11 -4.86
N ALA A 26 -6.23 21.41 -3.60
CA ALA A 26 -4.89 21.30 -3.02
C ALA A 26 -4.96 21.07 -1.50
N VAL A 27 -3.85 20.58 -0.92
CA VAL A 27 -3.58 20.54 0.52
C VAL A 27 -2.11 20.92 0.71
N PHE A 28 -1.81 21.78 1.69
CA PHE A 28 -0.48 22.33 1.94
C PHE A 28 0.11 21.77 3.23
N GLN A 29 1.44 21.74 3.35
CA GLN A 29 2.14 21.27 4.54
C GLN A 29 2.29 22.40 5.57
N GLY A 30 2.17 22.09 6.86
CA GLY A 30 2.20 23.06 7.97
C GLY A 30 0.85 23.24 8.67
N SER A 31 0.74 24.22 9.57
CA SER A 31 -0.47 24.58 10.32
C SER A 31 -1.02 25.95 9.92
N CYS A 32 -2.32 26.15 10.06
CA CYS A 32 -2.98 27.47 10.05
C CYS A 32 -2.47 28.43 11.14
N ASP A 33 -1.73 27.92 12.13
CA ASP A 33 -1.08 28.71 13.18
C ASP A 33 0.34 29.20 12.78
N ASP A 34 0.89 28.74 11.65
CA ASP A 34 2.22 29.14 11.19
C ASP A 34 2.23 30.52 10.51
N VAL A 35 3.35 31.24 10.65
CA VAL A 35 3.53 32.61 10.13
C VAL A 35 3.63 32.66 8.58
N GLN A 36 3.57 31.51 7.90
CA GLN A 36 3.67 31.37 6.44
C GLN A 36 2.42 30.71 5.81
N VAL A 37 1.25 30.94 6.40
CA VAL A 37 -0.05 30.52 5.83
C VAL A 37 -0.48 31.48 4.73
N PHE A 38 -0.70 30.97 3.52
CA PHE A 38 -0.99 31.81 2.35
C PHE A 38 -2.49 32.06 2.08
N CYS A 39 -3.40 31.39 2.81
CA CYS A 39 -4.84 31.39 2.52
C CYS A 39 -5.49 32.78 2.54
N GLN A 40 -6.19 33.16 1.46
CA GLN A 40 -6.76 34.51 1.31
C GLN A 40 -7.94 34.82 2.27
N GLN A 41 -8.73 33.81 2.69
CA GLN A 41 -9.95 34.06 3.49
C GLN A 41 -10.15 33.16 4.70
N VAL A 42 -10.06 31.83 4.53
CA VAL A 42 -10.23 30.83 5.60
C VAL A 42 -9.13 29.79 5.46
N CYS A 43 -8.56 29.37 6.59
CA CYS A 43 -7.61 28.25 6.68
C CYS A 43 -8.20 27.19 7.60
N LEU A 44 -8.12 25.91 7.21
CA LEU A 44 -8.54 24.77 8.02
C LEU A 44 -7.39 23.77 8.18
N ASN A 45 -7.03 23.47 9.43
CA ASN A 45 -6.05 22.43 9.77
C ASN A 45 -6.61 21.04 9.48
N ARG A 46 -5.76 20.14 8.97
CA ARG A 46 -6.06 18.72 8.75
C ARG A 46 -5.31 17.86 9.77
N TYR A 47 -5.97 16.79 10.22
CA TYR A 47 -5.51 15.85 11.26
C TYR A 47 -4.13 15.17 11.03
N TYR A 48 -3.48 15.38 9.88
CA TYR A 48 -2.26 14.68 9.46
C TYR A 48 -1.10 15.61 9.07
N GLY A 49 -1.05 16.85 9.61
CA GLY A 49 0.11 17.74 9.47
C GLY A 49 0.12 18.66 8.25
N GLY A 50 -1.06 19.12 7.84
CA GLY A 50 -1.23 20.07 6.73
C GLY A 50 -2.45 20.96 6.90
N TYR A 51 -2.56 22.01 6.09
CA TYR A 51 -3.69 22.93 6.05
C TYR A 51 -4.33 23.02 4.66
N GLN A 52 -5.56 23.52 4.61
CA GLN A 52 -6.28 23.78 3.37
C GLN A 52 -6.98 25.15 3.41
N CYS A 53 -6.91 25.90 2.32
CA CYS A 53 -7.62 27.17 2.17
C CYS A 53 -9.07 26.96 1.72
N TRP A 54 -9.95 27.84 2.20
CA TRP A 54 -11.37 27.92 1.86
C TRP A 54 -11.79 29.38 1.68
N CYS A 55 -12.92 29.58 1.01
CA CYS A 55 -13.54 30.88 0.78
C CYS A 55 -14.87 30.97 1.55
N LYS A 56 -15.29 32.20 1.86
CA LYS A 56 -16.57 32.50 2.51
C LYS A 56 -17.70 32.57 1.48
N ASP A 57 -18.95 32.55 1.94
CA ASP A 57 -20.12 32.62 1.07
C ASP A 57 -20.04 33.81 0.10
N GLY A 58 -20.37 33.55 -1.17
CA GLY A 58 -20.19 34.50 -2.28
C GLY A 58 -18.83 34.44 -2.97
N TYR A 59 -17.90 33.57 -2.54
CA TYR A 59 -16.57 33.42 -3.14
C TYR A 59 -16.23 31.96 -3.49
N GLU A 60 -15.51 31.76 -4.60
CA GLU A 60 -15.01 30.46 -5.08
C GLU A 60 -13.48 30.37 -4.96
N LEU A 61 -12.96 29.18 -4.65
CA LEU A 61 -11.52 28.91 -4.58
C LEU A 61 -10.92 28.72 -5.99
N ASN A 62 -9.89 29.50 -6.30
CA ASN A 62 -9.15 29.44 -7.55
C ASN A 62 -8.33 28.14 -7.68
N ASP A 63 -7.76 27.90 -8.86
CA ASP A 63 -7.02 26.67 -9.17
C ASP A 63 -5.61 26.62 -8.54
N ASP A 64 -5.15 27.71 -7.92
CA ASP A 64 -3.98 27.72 -7.05
C ASP A 64 -4.26 27.07 -5.67
N GLY A 65 -5.52 26.85 -5.32
CA GLY A 65 -5.94 26.31 -4.03
C GLY A 65 -5.77 27.26 -2.84
N ILE A 66 -5.46 28.54 -3.07
CA ILE A 66 -5.06 29.53 -2.06
C ILE A 66 -5.94 30.79 -2.12
N THR A 67 -6.25 31.27 -3.33
CA THR A 67 -6.96 32.55 -3.56
C THR A 67 -8.44 32.35 -3.86
N CYS A 68 -9.23 33.39 -3.60
CA CYS A 68 -10.69 33.40 -3.67
C CYS A 68 -11.18 34.46 -4.67
N ARG A 69 -11.99 34.05 -5.65
CA ARG A 69 -12.69 34.95 -6.59
C ARG A 69 -14.13 35.20 -6.16
N GLU A 70 -14.65 36.39 -6.41
CA GLU A 70 -16.04 36.73 -6.09
C GLU A 70 -17.01 36.16 -7.14
N VAL A 71 -18.12 35.57 -6.70
CA VAL A 71 -19.15 34.96 -7.56
C VAL A 71 -20.30 35.95 -7.73
N SER A 72 -20.26 36.73 -8.80
CA SER A 72 -21.25 37.79 -9.08
C SER A 72 -22.67 37.24 -9.26
N ALA A 73 -23.55 37.48 -8.29
CA ALA A 73 -24.90 36.90 -8.24
C ALA A 73 -25.84 37.44 -9.35
N THR A 74 -25.82 36.84 -10.53
CA THR A 74 -26.69 37.20 -11.67
C THR A 74 -27.39 36.03 -12.35
N ARG A 75 -28.30 35.36 -11.62
CA ARG A 75 -29.53 34.78 -12.22
C ARG A 75 -30.61 34.47 -11.20
N SER A 76 -31.63 35.32 -11.15
CA SER A 76 -32.89 35.05 -10.45
C SER A 76 -33.82 34.22 -11.34
N VAL A 77 -34.52 33.25 -10.72
CA VAL A 77 -35.68 32.54 -11.29
C VAL A 77 -36.79 32.56 -10.22
N PRO A 78 -38.06 32.82 -10.56
CA PRO A 78 -39.07 33.17 -9.55
C PRO A 78 -39.56 31.96 -8.73
N ALA A 79 -39.92 32.20 -7.47
CA ALA A 79 -40.62 31.24 -6.63
C ALA A 79 -42.11 31.11 -7.00
N PRO A 80 -42.70 29.90 -7.05
CA PRO A 80 -44.14 29.71 -7.17
C PRO A 80 -44.85 29.82 -5.81
N ASN A 81 -45.97 30.54 -5.77
CA ASN A 81 -46.77 30.72 -4.55
C ASN A 81 -47.62 29.48 -4.22
N HIS A 82 -47.81 29.20 -2.93
CA HIS A 82 -48.80 28.25 -2.43
C HIS A 82 -50.16 28.92 -2.13
N THR A 83 -51.21 28.62 -2.90
CA THR A 83 -52.61 28.75 -2.44
C THR A 83 -53.56 27.72 -3.07
N TRP A 84 -53.95 26.74 -2.24
CA TRP A 84 -55.24 26.04 -2.08
C TRP A 84 -56.28 25.81 -3.22
N TYR A 85 -57.02 24.71 -3.02
CA TYR A 85 -58.43 24.40 -3.39
C TYR A 85 -58.81 23.62 -4.67
N THR A 86 -59.05 22.31 -4.42
CA THR A 86 -60.18 21.45 -4.87
C THR A 86 -60.39 20.98 -6.32
N ILE A 87 -60.75 19.70 -6.37
CA ILE A 87 -61.23 18.86 -7.48
C ILE A 87 -62.55 19.40 -8.08
N PRO A 88 -62.77 19.23 -9.40
CA PRO A 88 -63.96 18.47 -9.82
C PRO A 88 -63.64 17.28 -10.75
N GLN A 89 -64.53 16.28 -10.76
CA GLN A 89 -64.50 15.15 -11.71
C GLN A 89 -65.17 15.51 -13.03
N THR A 90 -64.90 14.75 -14.11
CA THR A 90 -65.94 14.29 -15.06
C THR A 90 -65.43 13.11 -15.91
N HIS A 91 -66.34 12.43 -16.62
CA HIS A 91 -66.12 11.11 -17.24
C HIS A 91 -65.83 11.13 -18.74
N ASN A 92 -65.34 9.98 -19.24
CA ASN A 92 -65.57 9.31 -20.54
C ASN A 92 -66.32 10.07 -21.67
N VAL A 93 -65.91 9.82 -22.92
CA VAL A 93 -66.68 8.97 -23.89
C VAL A 93 -65.84 8.63 -25.13
N ASP A 94 -66.22 7.54 -25.81
CA ASP A 94 -65.60 6.93 -26.99
C ASP A 94 -65.51 7.80 -28.25
N THR A 95 -64.54 7.53 -29.15
CA THR A 95 -64.79 7.02 -30.52
C THR A 95 -63.45 6.81 -31.29
N LYS A 96 -63.46 6.52 -32.60
CA LYS A 96 -63.47 5.16 -33.21
C LYS A 96 -63.46 5.27 -34.76
N TYR A 97 -62.72 4.40 -35.46
CA TYR A 97 -62.42 4.45 -36.92
C TYR A 97 -61.48 5.61 -37.32
N SER A 98 -60.68 5.55 -38.40
CA SER A 98 -60.74 4.71 -39.62
C SER A 98 -59.38 4.32 -40.24
N THR A 99 -59.42 3.34 -41.15
CA THR A 99 -58.39 2.94 -42.16
C THR A 99 -58.86 3.45 -43.57
N PRO A 100 -58.18 3.28 -44.75
CA PRO A 100 -57.16 2.27 -45.12
C PRO A 100 -56.08 2.66 -46.18
N SER A 101 -55.40 1.62 -46.73
CA SER A 101 -54.71 1.55 -48.06
C SER A 101 -53.32 2.22 -48.22
N THR A 102 -52.37 1.74 -49.03
CA THR A 102 -52.37 0.61 -50.03
C THR A 102 -51.00 -0.10 -50.16
N LEU A 103 -50.97 -1.21 -50.92
CA LEU A 103 -49.84 -2.10 -51.27
C LEU A 103 -48.65 -1.45 -52.02
N HIS A 104 -47.47 -2.08 -51.88
CA HIS A 104 -46.81 -2.75 -53.03
C HIS A 104 -45.97 -3.96 -52.59
N THR A 105 -45.68 -4.86 -53.55
CA THR A 105 -45.23 -6.25 -53.29
C THR A 105 -43.93 -6.57 -54.03
N GLN A 106 -43.06 -7.41 -53.44
CA GLN A 106 -42.60 -8.68 -54.04
C GLN A 106 -41.68 -9.48 -53.08
N THR A 107 -41.60 -10.79 -53.30
CA THR A 107 -40.81 -11.77 -52.54
C THR A 107 -40.07 -12.70 -53.49
N PHE A 108 -39.01 -13.36 -53.03
CA PHE A 108 -38.50 -14.59 -53.64
C PHE A 108 -38.12 -15.63 -52.59
N THR A 109 -38.25 -16.89 -53.00
CA THR A 109 -38.10 -18.17 -52.29
C THR A 109 -36.67 -18.73 -52.43
N GLU A 110 -36.24 -19.88 -51.89
CA GLU A 110 -36.56 -20.75 -50.72
C GLU A 110 -35.59 -21.97 -50.80
N ASN A 111 -35.32 -22.67 -49.69
CA ASN A 111 -35.17 -24.14 -49.57
C ASN A 111 -34.22 -24.60 -48.44
N GLN A 112 -34.67 -25.63 -47.69
CA GLN A 112 -33.81 -26.67 -47.08
C GLN A 112 -33.96 -27.96 -47.90
N PRO A 113 -33.23 -29.05 -47.56
CA PRO A 113 -33.89 -30.08 -46.72
C PRO A 113 -32.99 -30.87 -45.74
N GLN A 114 -33.63 -31.32 -44.63
CA GLN A 114 -33.54 -32.65 -43.97
C GLN A 114 -32.23 -33.46 -44.08
N GLY A 115 -31.53 -33.84 -42.99
CA GLY A 115 -31.91 -34.90 -42.01
C GLY A 115 -30.69 -35.86 -41.78
N ARG A 116 -30.65 -36.88 -40.89
CA ARG A 116 -31.61 -37.45 -39.92
C ARG A 116 -30.93 -38.57 -39.05
N GLU A 117 -31.08 -38.55 -37.71
CA GLU A 117 -30.90 -39.70 -36.75
C GLU A 117 -29.48 -40.39 -36.65
N LYS A 118 -29.05 -41.19 -35.65
CA LYS A 118 -29.51 -41.55 -34.27
C LYS A 118 -28.38 -42.12 -33.36
N GLU A 119 -28.74 -42.33 -32.08
CA GLU A 119 -28.16 -43.12 -30.96
C GLU A 119 -26.99 -44.12 -31.25
N THR A 120 -25.93 -44.21 -30.42
CA THR A 120 -25.80 -45.00 -29.16
C THR A 120 -24.32 -44.94 -28.65
N ALA A 121 -23.84 -45.61 -27.60
CA ALA A 121 -24.17 -45.68 -26.16
C ALA A 121 -23.29 -46.76 -25.43
N LYS A 122 -22.45 -46.35 -24.45
CA LYS A 122 -21.91 -47.11 -23.28
C LYS A 122 -20.69 -48.09 -23.38
N LYS A 123 -19.97 -48.16 -22.23
CA LYS A 123 -18.95 -49.13 -21.70
C LYS A 123 -17.54 -49.09 -22.35
N ALA A 124 -16.38 -49.15 -21.66
CA ALA A 124 -15.87 -49.79 -20.41
C ALA A 124 -15.29 -51.22 -20.60
N ALA A 125 -14.20 -51.70 -19.93
CA ALA A 125 -13.11 -51.08 -19.14
C ALA A 125 -12.03 -52.13 -18.70
N LYS A 126 -10.82 -51.66 -18.30
CA LYS A 126 -9.87 -52.27 -17.31
C LYS A 126 -8.88 -53.41 -17.76
N LEU A 127 -7.87 -53.66 -16.88
CA LEU A 127 -6.69 -54.58 -16.91
C LEU A 127 -5.53 -54.10 -17.84
N SER A 128 -4.21 -54.22 -17.54
CA SER A 128 -3.35 -55.07 -16.66
C SER A 128 -2.95 -56.45 -17.25
N ASP A 129 -1.79 -57.10 -16.98
CA ASP A 129 -0.88 -57.00 -15.80
C ASP A 129 0.57 -57.56 -16.00
N SER A 130 1.53 -57.08 -15.18
CA SER A 130 2.71 -57.75 -14.53
C SER A 130 3.85 -58.57 -15.24
N LYS A 131 5.03 -58.58 -14.54
CA LYS A 131 6.22 -59.52 -14.50
C LYS A 131 7.56 -59.09 -15.16
N HIS A 132 8.77 -59.50 -14.71
CA HIS A 132 9.35 -59.72 -13.34
C HIS A 132 10.91 -59.91 -13.37
N ASP A 133 11.54 -60.39 -12.27
CA ASP A 133 12.94 -60.93 -12.10
C ASP A 133 14.16 -59.94 -12.06
N ILE A 134 15.41 -60.26 -11.61
CA ILE A 134 16.04 -60.88 -10.40
C ILE A 134 17.61 -60.99 -10.61
N VAL A 135 18.59 -60.97 -9.68
CA VAL A 135 18.85 -60.43 -8.30
C VAL A 135 20.38 -60.57 -7.91
N GLN A 136 20.87 -59.99 -6.78
CA GLN A 136 22.23 -60.12 -6.13
C GLN A 136 23.46 -59.50 -6.87
N GLY A 137 24.61 -59.11 -6.26
CA GLY A 137 25.22 -59.13 -4.88
C GLY A 137 26.59 -58.35 -4.88
N ASP A 138 27.53 -58.25 -3.90
CA ASP A 138 27.67 -58.54 -2.44
C ASP A 138 28.98 -57.85 -1.82
N ASP A 139 29.45 -58.20 -0.60
CA ASP A 139 30.61 -57.69 0.23
C ASP A 139 32.00 -58.31 -0.21
N PRO A 140 33.27 -58.09 0.35
CA PRO A 140 33.70 -57.43 1.61
C PRO A 140 35.10 -56.70 1.77
N ARG A 141 35.15 -55.68 2.68
CA ARG A 141 36.33 -55.23 3.54
C ARG A 141 37.58 -54.61 2.84
N THR A 142 38.64 -54.04 3.46
CA THR A 142 39.30 -54.15 4.81
C THR A 142 40.12 -52.91 5.29
N ILE A 143 40.17 -52.66 6.63
CA ILE A 143 41.35 -52.28 7.49
C ILE A 143 42.05 -50.89 7.31
N ALA A 144 42.49 -50.13 8.33
CA ALA A 144 42.24 -50.10 9.80
C ALA A 144 42.84 -48.84 10.50
N ASP A 145 42.49 -48.65 11.79
CA ASP A 145 43.12 -47.82 12.85
C ASP A 145 43.15 -46.27 12.68
N ASN A 146 43.13 -45.46 13.75
CA ASN A 146 43.66 -45.67 15.11
C ASN A 146 42.70 -45.30 16.28
N ARG A 147 43.09 -45.62 17.53
CA ARG A 147 42.27 -45.50 18.75
C ARG A 147 42.74 -44.40 19.73
N VAL A 148 41.77 -43.71 20.37
CA VAL A 148 41.51 -43.57 21.83
C VAL A 148 42.70 -43.73 22.82
N PRO A 149 42.81 -42.98 23.96
CA PRO A 149 42.28 -41.65 24.38
C PRO A 149 43.38 -40.73 24.98
N PHE A 150 43.01 -39.58 25.59
CA PHE A 150 43.56 -39.18 26.91
C PHE A 150 42.61 -38.27 27.71
N SER A 151 42.80 -38.17 29.03
CA SER A 151 41.84 -37.56 29.98
C SER A 151 42.47 -36.94 31.24
N SER A 152 42.00 -35.76 31.64
CA SER A 152 41.93 -35.24 33.03
C SER A 152 41.11 -33.92 33.00
N GLN A 153 40.14 -33.60 33.87
CA GLN A 153 39.94 -33.71 35.34
C GLN A 153 40.81 -32.76 36.18
N SER A 154 40.20 -31.65 36.62
CA SER A 154 40.29 -31.00 37.95
C SER A 154 39.67 -29.58 37.88
N ASP A 155 39.06 -29.00 38.92
CA ASP A 155 38.39 -29.61 40.07
C ASP A 155 37.34 -28.69 40.73
N ILE A 156 36.53 -29.32 41.58
CA ILE A 156 35.64 -28.81 42.63
C ILE A 156 35.92 -27.39 43.16
N LYS A 157 34.88 -26.52 43.23
CA LYS A 157 34.39 -25.93 44.51
C LYS A 157 33.03 -25.21 44.44
N ASN A 158 32.27 -25.34 45.53
CA ASN A 158 31.11 -24.53 45.89
C ASN A 158 31.48 -23.64 47.09
N GLU A 159 31.06 -22.38 47.10
CA GLU A 159 30.94 -21.46 48.26
C GLU A 159 30.24 -20.19 47.70
N LYS A 160 29.13 -19.62 48.18
CA LYS A 160 28.27 -19.81 49.37
C LYS A 160 28.64 -19.07 50.68
N SER A 161 28.60 -17.75 50.61
CA SER A 161 28.14 -16.83 51.69
C SER A 161 27.47 -15.62 51.03
N SER A 162 26.46 -14.90 51.54
CA SER A 162 25.67 -14.91 52.78
C SER A 162 26.37 -14.48 54.08
N ASP A 163 26.36 -13.17 54.34
CA ASP A 163 26.04 -12.57 55.65
C ASP A 163 25.60 -11.09 55.40
N LYS A 164 24.39 -10.70 55.84
CA LYS A 164 24.02 -10.01 57.10
C LYS A 164 24.12 -8.48 56.97
N TYR A 165 22.97 -7.79 57.04
CA TYR A 165 22.30 -7.28 58.26
C TYR A 165 23.01 -6.05 58.83
N ASP A 166 22.36 -4.90 58.70
CA ASP A 166 22.09 -4.01 59.83
C ASP A 166 20.68 -3.41 59.63
N ASP A 167 20.09 -2.93 60.72
CA ASP A 167 18.67 -2.56 60.86
C ASP A 167 18.55 -1.06 61.26
N PHE A 168 17.37 -0.61 61.74
CA PHE A 168 17.05 0.77 62.20
C PHE A 168 16.94 1.85 61.10
N ASP A 169 16.02 2.82 61.17
CA ASP A 169 14.83 2.98 62.02
C ASP A 169 13.78 3.84 61.27
N SER A 170 12.70 4.18 61.97
CA SER A 170 11.45 4.75 61.51
C SER A 170 11.28 6.24 61.80
N SER A 171 10.24 6.81 61.17
CA SER A 171 9.42 7.92 61.67
C SER A 171 9.83 9.38 61.42
N SER A 172 8.83 10.24 61.68
CA SER A 172 8.87 11.71 61.79
C SER A 172 8.85 12.54 60.50
N SER A 173 8.53 13.82 60.69
CA SER A 173 7.79 14.67 59.76
C SER A 173 8.28 16.13 59.77
N GLU A 174 7.68 16.93 58.89
CA GLU A 174 7.72 18.42 58.83
C GLU A 174 8.88 19.13 58.10
N ASN A 175 8.46 20.01 57.17
CA ASN A 175 8.87 21.40 56.95
C ASN A 175 10.32 21.86 57.25
N ILE A 176 10.94 22.58 56.30
CA ILE A 176 11.18 24.05 56.43
C ILE A 176 11.77 24.69 55.15
N ILE A 177 11.10 25.78 54.74
CA ILE A 177 11.55 27.05 54.10
C ILE A 177 12.93 27.11 53.38
N VAL A 178 12.91 27.61 52.13
CA VAL A 178 14.04 28.23 51.41
C VAL A 178 13.57 29.62 50.89
N PRO A 179 14.41 30.68 50.84
CA PRO A 179 13.94 32.04 51.18
C PRO A 179 13.61 32.99 50.00
N VAL A 180 13.09 34.16 50.35
CA VAL A 180 12.73 35.29 49.46
C VAL A 180 13.91 36.25 49.29
N ALA A 181 14.20 36.64 48.04
CA ALA A 181 14.96 37.86 47.73
C ALA A 181 14.47 38.54 46.42
N THR A 182 13.64 39.57 46.63
CA THR A 182 13.69 40.93 46.01
C THR A 182 13.58 41.15 44.49
N HIS A 183 12.66 42.06 44.13
CA HIS A 183 12.48 42.64 42.79
C HIS A 183 13.63 43.56 42.34
N ASP A 184 13.81 43.65 41.03
CA ASP A 184 13.90 44.96 40.34
C ASP A 184 12.83 45.02 39.24
N LYS A 185 12.57 46.21 38.66
CA LYS A 185 11.47 46.49 37.72
C LYS A 185 11.98 47.17 36.45
N ARG A 186 11.47 46.74 35.28
CA ARG A 186 10.79 47.66 34.32
C ARG A 186 10.13 46.98 33.12
N HIS A 187 9.15 47.73 32.60
CA HIS A 187 8.41 47.61 31.33
C HIS A 187 7.45 46.43 31.15
N GLU A 188 6.16 46.79 31.11
CA GLU A 188 5.05 45.92 30.78
C GLU A 188 4.92 45.69 29.26
N ASN A 189 4.36 44.54 28.88
CA ASN A 189 3.10 44.56 28.14
C ASN A 189 2.32 43.25 28.35
N SER A 190 1.02 43.27 28.04
CA SER A 190 0.02 42.34 28.57
C SER A 190 0.18 40.87 28.17
N VAL A 191 0.37 40.00 29.16
CA VAL A 191 0.02 38.56 29.03
C VAL A 191 -1.43 38.40 29.51
N LEU A 192 -2.35 38.08 28.59
CA LEU A 192 -3.74 37.85 28.95
C LEU A 192 -3.90 36.48 29.63
N SER A 193 -4.10 36.49 30.95
CA SER A 193 -4.28 35.25 31.71
C SER A 193 -5.51 34.46 31.24
N ARG A 194 -5.31 33.21 30.80
CA ARG A 194 -6.41 32.25 30.57
C ARG A 194 -6.99 31.84 31.93
N GLN A 195 -7.92 32.63 32.45
CA GLN A 195 -8.84 32.18 33.49
C GLN A 195 -9.66 31.00 32.93
N THR A 196 -9.50 29.83 33.52
CA THR A 196 -10.40 28.70 33.28
C THR A 196 -11.75 29.02 33.91
N LYS A 197 -12.63 29.68 33.15
CA LYS A 197 -14.06 29.82 33.52
C LYS A 197 -14.62 28.43 33.83
N ALA A 198 -15.46 28.34 34.86
CA ALA A 198 -16.27 27.15 35.07
C ALA A 198 -17.15 26.89 33.81
N PRO A 199 -17.40 25.63 33.44
CA PRO A 199 -18.21 25.31 32.26
C PRO A 199 -19.60 25.95 32.38
N VAL A 200 -20.04 26.60 31.31
CA VAL A 200 -21.33 27.30 31.26
C VAL A 200 -22.44 26.26 31.38
N LYS A 201 -23.20 26.32 32.47
CA LYS A 201 -24.24 25.34 32.78
C LYS A 201 -25.58 25.77 32.20
N TYR A 202 -25.81 25.40 30.95
CA TYR A 202 -27.07 25.63 30.25
C TYR A 202 -28.23 24.92 30.93
N THR A 203 -29.35 25.62 31.11
CA THR A 203 -30.57 25.11 31.77
C THR A 203 -31.71 24.83 30.79
N SER A 204 -31.60 25.27 29.53
CA SER A 204 -32.60 25.12 28.47
C SER A 204 -31.92 24.83 27.14
N CYS A 205 -32.57 24.01 26.30
CA CYS A 205 -32.11 23.73 24.95
C CYS A 205 -32.30 24.89 23.96
N ASN A 206 -32.96 25.98 24.38
CA ASN A 206 -33.04 27.20 23.58
C ASN A 206 -31.73 28.01 23.60
N ASP A 207 -30.87 27.75 24.59
CA ASP A 207 -29.63 28.51 24.83
C ASP A 207 -28.37 27.71 24.43
N LEU A 208 -28.54 26.48 23.92
CA LEU A 208 -27.47 25.52 23.64
C LEU A 208 -27.59 24.95 22.22
N ASP A 209 -26.79 25.49 21.30
CA ASP A 209 -26.65 24.97 19.94
C ASP A 209 -25.79 23.69 19.91
N CYS A 210 -26.24 22.68 19.16
CA CYS A 210 -25.52 21.42 18.96
C CYS A 210 -25.17 21.24 17.47
N PHE A 211 -23.88 21.26 17.16
CA PHE A 211 -23.37 21.17 15.78
C PHE A 211 -23.48 19.75 15.20
N ASN A 212 -23.21 19.64 13.90
CA ASN A 212 -23.06 18.35 13.19
C ASN A 212 -24.26 17.40 13.31
N GLY A 213 -25.46 17.96 13.47
CA GLY A 213 -26.70 17.21 13.64
C GLY A 213 -26.84 16.52 15.00
N GLY A 214 -26.07 16.92 16.00
CA GLY A 214 -26.29 16.57 17.41
C GLY A 214 -27.66 17.04 17.91
N SER A 215 -28.03 16.66 19.12
CA SER A 215 -29.34 16.99 19.69
C SER A 215 -29.23 17.37 21.15
N CYS A 216 -29.85 18.47 21.56
CA CYS A 216 -29.84 18.88 22.96
C CYS A 216 -30.73 17.96 23.81
N VAL A 217 -30.20 17.50 24.93
CA VAL A 217 -30.85 16.56 25.86
C VAL A 217 -30.62 17.00 27.32
N PRO A 218 -31.49 16.61 28.28
CA PRO A 218 -31.23 16.84 29.71
C PRO A 218 -29.94 16.16 30.18
N ASP A 219 -29.07 16.90 30.86
CA ASP A 219 -27.90 16.31 31.52
C ASP A 219 -28.32 15.76 32.89
N VAL A 220 -28.58 14.46 32.93
CA VAL A 220 -29.00 13.73 34.15
C VAL A 220 -27.87 13.66 35.20
N LEU A 221 -26.60 13.83 34.81
CA LEU A 221 -25.44 13.70 35.70
C LEU A 221 -25.00 15.04 36.30
N ARG A 222 -24.99 16.11 35.49
CA ARG A 222 -24.57 17.46 35.90
C ARG A 222 -25.78 18.34 36.26
N GLY A 223 -26.97 18.03 35.76
CA GLY A 223 -28.17 18.87 35.81
C GLY A 223 -28.14 19.99 34.76
N GLY A 224 -29.31 20.34 34.23
CA GLY A 224 -29.43 21.27 33.09
C GLY A 224 -29.53 20.50 31.77
N VAL A 225 -28.92 21.02 30.71
CA VAL A 225 -28.89 20.38 29.38
C VAL A 225 -27.47 20.25 28.84
N ARG A 226 -27.27 19.30 27.92
CA ARG A 226 -26.04 19.09 27.15
C ARG A 226 -26.38 18.72 25.71
N CYS A 227 -25.39 18.77 24.82
CA CYS A 227 -25.52 18.12 23.52
C CYS A 227 -25.31 16.60 23.63
N GLN A 228 -26.08 15.86 22.84
CA GLN A 228 -25.87 14.45 22.51
C GLN A 228 -25.32 14.36 21.09
N CYS A 229 -24.10 13.83 20.96
CA CYS A 229 -23.33 13.88 19.72
C CYS A 229 -23.49 12.62 18.89
N ARG A 230 -23.64 12.77 17.57
CA ARG A 230 -23.73 11.64 16.64
C ARG A 230 -22.37 10.95 16.48
N LEU A 231 -22.40 9.65 16.27
CA LEU A 231 -21.22 8.82 15.97
C LEU A 231 -20.38 9.44 14.84
N GLY A 232 -19.16 9.85 15.18
CA GLY A 232 -18.27 10.64 14.32
C GLY A 232 -17.94 12.03 14.88
N PHE A 233 -18.62 12.49 15.94
CA PHE A 233 -18.44 13.81 16.53
C PHE A 233 -18.38 13.77 18.07
N ASP A 234 -17.59 14.68 18.65
CA ASP A 234 -17.34 14.86 20.09
C ASP A 234 -17.22 16.36 20.42
N GLY A 235 -16.99 16.70 21.70
CA GLY A 235 -16.99 18.07 22.22
C GLY A 235 -18.30 18.45 22.91
N ASP A 236 -18.27 19.47 23.78
CA ASP A 236 -19.45 19.88 24.57
C ASP A 236 -20.64 20.34 23.68
N TYR A 237 -20.37 20.75 22.43
CA TYR A 237 -21.34 21.19 21.43
C TYR A 237 -21.37 20.28 20.18
N CYS A 238 -20.70 19.12 20.22
CA CYS A 238 -20.49 18.21 19.08
C CYS A 238 -19.70 18.82 17.92
N GLU A 239 -18.83 19.79 18.21
CA GLU A 239 -18.09 20.58 17.22
C GLU A 239 -16.85 19.88 16.63
N GLN A 240 -16.39 18.77 17.22
CA GLN A 240 -15.10 18.13 16.88
C GLN A 240 -15.33 16.83 16.10
N GLU A 241 -14.79 16.72 14.88
CA GLU A 241 -14.76 15.44 14.13
C GLU A 241 -13.83 14.42 14.84
N MET A 242 -14.29 13.17 14.95
CA MET A 242 -13.48 12.06 15.48
C MET A 242 -13.70 10.72 14.76
N LEU A 243 -12.61 9.96 14.61
CA LEU A 243 -12.62 8.65 13.95
C LEU A 243 -12.69 7.51 14.99
N VAL A 244 -13.92 7.09 15.34
CA VAL A 244 -14.17 6.04 16.35
C VAL A 244 -13.78 4.65 15.83
N ARG A 245 -12.51 4.27 15.99
CA ARG A 245 -11.98 2.91 15.73
C ARG A 245 -12.26 1.96 16.89
N TYR A 246 -12.24 2.44 18.13
CA TYR A 246 -12.45 1.65 19.36
C TYR A 246 -13.45 2.37 20.27
N PRO A 247 -14.76 2.10 20.13
CA PRO A 247 -15.78 2.89 20.81
C PRO A 247 -15.70 2.76 22.33
N LYS A 248 -15.69 3.92 22.99
CA LYS A 248 -15.77 4.12 24.43
C LYS A 248 -17.17 4.65 24.78
N PHE A 249 -17.84 3.95 25.68
CA PHE A 249 -19.19 4.25 26.13
C PHE A 249 -19.18 4.81 27.55
N MET A 250 -20.06 5.79 27.78
CA MET A 250 -20.21 6.51 29.05
C MET A 250 -21.59 6.24 29.70
N GLY A 251 -22.22 5.10 29.40
CA GLY A 251 -23.50 4.66 29.98
C GLY A 251 -24.76 5.21 29.31
N THR A 252 -24.63 6.26 28.49
CA THR A 252 -25.73 6.90 27.74
C THR A 252 -25.68 6.65 26.24
N GLY A 253 -24.51 6.30 25.70
CA GLY A 253 -24.28 6.14 24.26
C GLY A 253 -24.52 4.74 23.71
N TYR A 254 -24.61 4.64 22.38
CA TYR A 254 -24.68 3.38 21.64
C TYR A 254 -24.11 3.51 20.22
N VAL A 255 -23.60 2.40 19.67
CA VAL A 255 -23.38 2.21 18.22
C VAL A 255 -24.44 1.25 17.70
N SER A 256 -24.96 1.48 16.48
CA SER A 256 -25.96 0.62 15.85
C SER A 256 -25.51 0.10 14.48
N PHE A 257 -25.90 -1.13 14.18
CA PHE A 257 -25.49 -1.91 13.01
C PHE A 257 -26.71 -2.51 12.27
N PRO A 258 -26.57 -2.86 10.97
CA PRO A 258 -27.65 -3.46 10.19
C PRO A 258 -28.26 -4.72 10.83
N VAL A 259 -29.58 -4.86 10.68
CA VAL A 259 -30.40 -5.97 11.19
C VAL A 259 -29.78 -7.34 10.86
N LEU A 260 -29.72 -8.24 11.85
CA LEU A 260 -29.08 -9.56 11.75
C LEU A 260 -29.88 -10.61 10.94
N ARG A 261 -30.06 -10.35 9.64
CA ARG A 261 -30.86 -11.15 8.68
C ARG A 261 -30.47 -12.63 8.49
N ARG A 262 -29.44 -13.14 9.19
CA ARG A 262 -28.94 -14.53 9.08
C ARG A 262 -28.69 -15.21 10.44
N ALA A 263 -29.23 -14.67 11.54
CA ALA A 263 -29.04 -15.20 12.90
C ALA A 263 -30.23 -16.07 13.39
N PHE A 264 -31.11 -16.50 12.49
CA PHE A 264 -32.44 -17.05 12.81
C PHE A 264 -32.48 -18.51 13.30
N LYS A 265 -31.37 -19.23 13.18
CA LYS A 265 -31.22 -20.64 13.60
C LYS A 265 -29.96 -20.79 14.44
N GLU A 266 -28.87 -20.18 13.98
CA GLU A 266 -27.58 -20.21 14.64
C GLU A 266 -26.98 -18.80 14.67
N MET A 267 -26.35 -18.44 15.80
CA MET A 267 -25.62 -17.19 15.94
C MET A 267 -24.46 -17.38 16.92
N THR A 268 -23.25 -17.02 16.48
CA THR A 268 -22.07 -16.90 17.34
C THR A 268 -21.61 -15.45 17.36
N VAL A 269 -21.52 -14.85 18.54
CA VAL A 269 -20.99 -13.49 18.75
C VAL A 269 -19.78 -13.57 19.68
N THR A 270 -18.66 -12.98 19.27
CA THR A 270 -17.48 -12.76 20.11
C THR A 270 -17.24 -11.25 20.24
N LEU A 271 -17.04 -10.79 21.47
CA LEU A 271 -16.87 -9.38 21.82
C LEU A 271 -15.63 -9.22 22.72
N GLU A 272 -14.69 -8.36 22.34
CA GLU A 272 -13.57 -7.94 23.17
C GLU A 272 -13.86 -6.57 23.78
N PHE A 273 -13.97 -6.49 25.11
CA PHE A 273 -14.39 -5.30 25.84
C PHE A 273 -13.58 -5.11 27.14
N ARG A 274 -13.35 -3.86 27.53
CA ARG A 274 -12.85 -3.45 28.85
C ARG A 274 -14.01 -2.81 29.62
N PRO A 275 -14.56 -3.48 30.64
CA PRO A 275 -15.58 -2.89 31.51
C PRO A 275 -14.93 -2.00 32.57
N ASP A 276 -15.43 -0.78 32.73
CA ASP A 276 -15.07 0.11 33.83
C ASP A 276 -16.08 -0.03 35.00
N THR A 277 -17.28 -0.59 34.74
CA THR A 277 -18.32 -0.90 35.73
C THR A 277 -18.73 -2.38 35.74
N GLN A 278 -19.26 -2.84 36.88
CA GLN A 278 -19.85 -4.19 37.03
C GLN A 278 -21.18 -4.39 36.30
N ASN A 279 -21.85 -3.29 35.91
CA ASN A 279 -23.19 -3.29 35.33
C ASN A 279 -23.22 -2.48 34.03
N GLY A 280 -23.99 -2.95 33.03
CA GLY A 280 -24.23 -2.23 31.78
C GLY A 280 -24.61 -3.14 30.60
N LEU A 281 -25.40 -2.62 29.67
CA LEU A 281 -25.88 -3.35 28.47
C LEU A 281 -24.80 -3.36 27.37
N LEU A 282 -24.24 -4.54 27.05
CA LEU A 282 -23.22 -4.69 26.01
C LEU A 282 -23.82 -4.80 24.60
N LEU A 283 -24.85 -5.62 24.43
CA LEU A 283 -25.49 -5.89 23.12
C LEU A 283 -27.00 -6.05 23.25
N PHE A 284 -27.76 -5.58 22.26
CA PHE A 284 -29.20 -5.79 22.15
C PHE A 284 -29.71 -5.82 20.68
N SER A 285 -30.63 -6.73 20.36
CA SER A 285 -31.46 -6.67 19.15
C SER A 285 -32.73 -7.51 19.32
N GLY A 286 -33.78 -7.23 18.54
CA GLY A 286 -35.06 -7.94 18.63
C GLY A 286 -35.99 -7.75 17.42
N GLU A 287 -37.16 -8.36 17.48
CA GLU A 287 -38.25 -8.10 16.54
C GLU A 287 -38.91 -6.74 16.81
N HIS A 288 -39.09 -6.38 18.09
CA HIS A 288 -39.73 -5.13 18.51
C HIS A 288 -38.82 -4.27 19.42
N PRO A 289 -38.97 -2.93 19.41
CA PRO A 289 -38.14 -1.99 20.19
C PRO A 289 -38.18 -2.17 21.72
N ASP A 290 -39.23 -2.80 22.23
CA ASP A 290 -39.51 -3.09 23.64
C ASP A 290 -39.14 -4.53 24.06
N ALA A 291 -38.56 -5.31 23.14
CA ALA A 291 -38.19 -6.72 23.33
C ALA A 291 -39.36 -7.67 23.68
N HIS A 292 -40.62 -7.34 23.36
CA HIS A 292 -41.76 -8.12 23.88
C HIS A 292 -41.93 -9.53 23.27
N THR A 293 -41.45 -9.79 22.05
CA THR A 293 -41.36 -11.15 21.45
C THR A 293 -39.91 -11.65 21.38
N ASP A 294 -39.39 -11.83 20.15
CA ASP A 294 -38.05 -12.28 19.83
C ASP A 294 -37.02 -11.20 20.20
N PHE A 295 -36.04 -11.56 21.04
CA PHE A 295 -34.90 -10.68 21.32
C PHE A 295 -33.66 -11.47 21.76
N PHE A 296 -32.50 -10.82 21.70
CA PHE A 296 -31.34 -11.22 22.48
C PHE A 296 -30.67 -10.02 23.14
N SER A 297 -30.01 -10.26 24.28
CA SER A 297 -29.14 -9.29 24.92
C SER A 297 -27.92 -9.95 25.54
N VAL A 298 -26.81 -9.21 25.57
CA VAL A 298 -25.65 -9.53 26.41
C VAL A 298 -25.49 -8.38 27.40
N SER A 299 -25.55 -8.68 28.68
CA SER A 299 -25.52 -7.71 29.78
C SER A 299 -24.39 -8.03 30.75
N LEU A 300 -23.78 -7.01 31.35
CA LEU A 300 -23.01 -7.16 32.59
C LEU A 300 -23.97 -6.96 33.77
N ILE A 301 -24.04 -7.94 34.66
CA ILE A 301 -24.91 -7.92 35.85
C ILE A 301 -24.09 -8.42 37.05
N ASP A 302 -23.85 -7.52 38.02
CA ASP A 302 -23.02 -7.73 39.20
C ASP A 302 -21.58 -8.21 38.88
N GLY A 303 -21.04 -7.80 37.72
CA GLY A 303 -19.72 -8.23 37.23
C GLY A 303 -19.73 -9.53 36.42
N TYR A 304 -20.84 -10.26 36.36
CA TYR A 304 -20.97 -11.47 35.55
C TYR A 304 -21.53 -11.12 34.16
N VAL A 305 -21.15 -11.87 33.13
CA VAL A 305 -21.79 -11.71 31.82
C VAL A 305 -23.03 -12.60 31.76
N GLU A 306 -24.15 -12.01 31.39
CA GLU A 306 -25.43 -12.71 31.25
C GLU A 306 -25.95 -12.58 29.81
N PHE A 307 -26.07 -13.73 29.14
CA PHE A 307 -26.68 -13.87 27.83
C PHE A 307 -28.15 -14.22 28.01
N ARG A 308 -29.04 -13.42 27.44
CA ARG A 308 -30.47 -13.68 27.38
C ARG A 308 -30.96 -13.75 25.94
N PHE A 309 -31.93 -14.61 25.68
CA PHE A 309 -32.70 -14.57 24.43
C PHE A 309 -34.10 -15.17 24.63
N ASP A 310 -35.05 -14.74 23.80
CA ASP A 310 -36.39 -15.34 23.71
C ASP A 310 -36.71 -15.64 22.24
N CYS A 311 -37.58 -16.62 22.01
CA CYS A 311 -38.08 -17.08 20.72
C CYS A 311 -39.60 -16.84 20.60
N GLY A 312 -40.10 -15.80 21.26
CA GLY A 312 -41.51 -15.40 21.29
C GLY A 312 -42.40 -16.21 22.24
N THR A 313 -41.86 -17.20 22.97
CA THR A 313 -42.62 -18.06 23.90
C THR A 313 -41.87 -18.47 25.18
N GLY A 314 -40.67 -17.92 25.43
CA GLY A 314 -39.95 -18.17 26.68
C GLY A 314 -38.44 -17.88 26.60
N MET A 315 -37.92 -17.34 27.70
CA MET A 315 -36.57 -16.78 27.75
C MET A 315 -35.52 -17.81 28.23
N ALA A 316 -34.38 -17.88 27.55
CA ALA A 316 -33.14 -18.41 28.09
C ALA A 316 -32.43 -17.32 28.92
N LYS A 317 -31.94 -17.67 30.12
CA LYS A 317 -31.07 -16.81 30.94
C LYS A 317 -29.81 -17.60 31.29
N ILE A 318 -28.65 -17.19 30.77
CA ILE A 318 -27.39 -17.93 30.87
C ILE A 318 -26.30 -16.98 31.40
N ARG A 319 -25.85 -17.19 32.63
CA ARG A 319 -24.86 -16.34 33.33
C ARG A 319 -23.52 -17.08 33.43
N THR A 320 -22.41 -16.35 33.34
CA THR A 320 -21.06 -16.93 33.53
C THR A 320 -20.84 -17.38 34.98
N THR A 321 -19.97 -18.38 35.20
CA THR A 321 -19.53 -18.80 36.55
C THR A 321 -18.42 -17.92 37.13
N SER A 322 -17.87 -16.99 36.33
CA SER A 322 -16.82 -16.04 36.72
C SER A 322 -17.17 -14.61 36.34
N GLU A 323 -16.59 -13.65 37.06
CA GLU A 323 -16.72 -12.22 36.83
C GLU A 323 -15.74 -11.69 35.76
N VAL A 324 -16.11 -10.56 35.17
CA VAL A 324 -15.25 -9.77 34.29
C VAL A 324 -14.16 -9.05 35.08
N LYS A 325 -12.98 -8.93 34.48
CA LYS A 325 -11.87 -8.18 35.07
C LYS A 325 -12.05 -6.70 34.76
N LEU A 326 -12.51 -5.92 35.72
CA LEU A 326 -12.66 -4.46 35.59
C LEU A 326 -11.32 -3.80 35.20
N GLY A 327 -11.38 -2.76 34.37
CA GLY A 327 -10.23 -2.02 33.86
C GLY A 327 -9.29 -2.83 32.95
N LYS A 328 -9.67 -4.05 32.54
CA LYS A 328 -8.85 -4.97 31.73
C LYS A 328 -9.68 -5.54 30.58
N TRP A 329 -9.01 -5.96 29.50
CA TRP A 329 -9.68 -6.63 28.39
C TRP A 329 -10.23 -7.99 28.83
N ASN A 330 -11.50 -8.20 28.48
CA ASN A 330 -12.21 -9.45 28.57
C ASN A 330 -12.72 -9.82 27.18
N THR A 331 -12.80 -11.11 26.90
CA THR A 331 -13.47 -11.63 25.70
C THR A 331 -14.69 -12.41 26.14
N VAL A 332 -15.89 -12.09 25.65
CA VAL A 332 -17.04 -12.99 25.77
C VAL A 332 -17.35 -13.60 24.41
N THR A 333 -17.60 -14.90 24.38
CA THR A 333 -18.23 -15.58 23.26
C THR A 333 -19.59 -16.10 23.72
N VAL A 334 -20.65 -15.68 23.02
CA VAL A 334 -21.97 -16.30 23.11
C VAL A 334 -22.25 -17.08 21.84
N HIS A 335 -22.83 -18.27 21.98
CA HIS A 335 -23.25 -19.10 20.86
C HIS A 335 -24.66 -19.62 21.12
N ARG A 336 -25.54 -19.49 20.13
CA ARG A 336 -26.88 -20.04 20.10
C ARG A 336 -27.03 -20.97 18.89
N HIS A 337 -27.64 -22.13 19.11
CA HIS A 337 -28.12 -23.03 18.08
C HIS A 337 -29.55 -23.50 18.45
N GLU A 338 -30.53 -23.08 17.66
CA GLU A 338 -31.96 -23.33 17.87
C GLU A 338 -32.46 -22.86 19.25
N TRP A 339 -32.94 -23.74 20.12
CA TRP A 339 -33.31 -23.39 21.51
C TRP A 339 -32.09 -23.27 22.43
N ASP A 340 -30.98 -23.90 22.10
CA ASP A 340 -29.82 -24.02 22.98
C ASP A 340 -28.89 -22.82 22.85
N GLY A 341 -28.34 -22.39 23.98
CA GLY A 341 -27.40 -21.29 24.07
C GLY A 341 -26.26 -21.59 25.02
N SER A 342 -25.20 -20.81 24.89
CA SER A 342 -24.04 -20.85 25.76
C SER A 342 -23.35 -19.49 25.85
N VAL A 343 -22.66 -19.27 26.97
CA VAL A 343 -21.77 -18.14 27.21
C VAL A 343 -20.44 -18.65 27.76
N GLN A 344 -19.34 -18.12 27.22
CA GLN A 344 -18.00 -18.37 27.72
C GLN A 344 -17.28 -17.02 27.91
N LEU A 345 -16.71 -16.81 29.09
CA LEU A 345 -15.92 -15.63 29.42
C LEU A 345 -14.44 -15.98 29.46
N ASN A 346 -13.65 -15.19 28.74
CA ASN A 346 -12.21 -15.34 28.57
C ASN A 346 -11.85 -16.77 28.10
N LYS A 347 -10.99 -17.49 28.83
CA LYS A 347 -10.71 -18.92 28.64
C LYS A 347 -11.32 -19.79 29.76
N GLY A 348 -12.39 -19.29 30.38
CA GLY A 348 -13.11 -19.98 31.46
C GLY A 348 -14.07 -21.04 30.95
N GLU A 349 -14.92 -21.51 31.85
CA GLU A 349 -15.99 -22.48 31.59
C GLU A 349 -17.02 -21.96 30.57
N GLN A 350 -17.54 -22.86 29.73
CA GLN A 350 -18.68 -22.59 28.85
C GLN A 350 -19.98 -22.99 29.56
N VAL A 351 -20.70 -22.01 30.11
CA VAL A 351 -22.03 -22.25 30.70
C VAL A 351 -23.06 -22.40 29.58
N ARG A 352 -23.99 -23.35 29.74
CA ARG A 352 -25.05 -23.66 28.75
C ARG A 352 -26.44 -23.49 29.36
N GLY A 353 -27.42 -23.23 28.50
CA GLY A 353 -28.82 -23.08 28.87
C GLY A 353 -29.74 -23.15 27.65
N ARG A 354 -31.05 -23.15 27.86
CA ARG A 354 -32.05 -23.37 26.80
C ARG A 354 -33.21 -22.39 26.93
N ALA A 355 -33.74 -21.91 25.81
CA ALA A 355 -34.97 -21.12 25.77
C ALA A 355 -36.19 -21.98 26.09
N GLN A 356 -37.12 -21.40 26.84
CA GLN A 356 -38.40 -22.02 27.16
C GLN A 356 -39.39 -21.79 26.00
N GLY A 357 -40.40 -22.65 25.86
CA GLY A 357 -41.41 -22.52 24.79
C GLY A 357 -41.11 -23.33 23.52
N LEU A 358 -41.95 -23.14 22.50
CA LEU A 358 -42.11 -24.08 21.38
C LEU A 358 -41.28 -23.71 20.13
N PHE A 359 -40.77 -22.49 20.03
CA PHE A 359 -40.10 -22.01 18.82
C PHE A 359 -38.57 -22.01 18.98
N SER A 360 -37.87 -22.56 17.98
CA SER A 360 -36.41 -22.58 17.90
C SER A 360 -35.79 -21.42 17.14
N ARG A 361 -36.61 -20.72 16.34
CA ARG A 361 -36.15 -19.63 15.48
C ARG A 361 -36.23 -18.29 16.21
N ILE A 362 -35.45 -17.32 15.74
CA ILE A 362 -35.49 -15.95 16.23
C ILE A 362 -35.44 -14.96 15.07
N THR A 363 -36.22 -13.90 15.20
CA THR A 363 -36.46 -12.87 14.19
C THR A 363 -35.93 -11.55 14.71
N PHE A 364 -35.08 -10.90 13.92
CA PHE A 364 -34.60 -9.55 14.20
C PHE A 364 -35.16 -8.60 13.14
N ARG A 365 -35.73 -7.48 13.60
CA ARG A 365 -36.20 -6.37 12.75
C ARG A 365 -35.61 -5.03 13.20
N THR A 366 -35.29 -4.87 14.48
CA THR A 366 -34.52 -3.72 14.98
C THR A 366 -33.05 -3.86 14.55
N PRO A 367 -32.29 -2.75 14.50
CA PRO A 367 -30.83 -2.79 14.40
C PRO A 367 -30.20 -3.65 15.51
N LEU A 368 -28.93 -4.04 15.31
CA LEU A 368 -28.11 -4.50 16.42
C LEU A 368 -27.50 -3.28 17.12
N PHE A 369 -27.68 -3.16 18.42
CA PHE A 369 -27.10 -2.11 19.25
C PHE A 369 -25.94 -2.65 20.09
N LEU A 370 -24.92 -1.81 20.27
CA LEU A 370 -23.71 -2.05 21.03
C LEU A 370 -23.52 -0.92 22.06
N GLY A 371 -23.19 -1.29 23.29
CA GLY A 371 -22.85 -0.38 24.39
C GLY A 371 -24.04 0.33 25.06
N GLY A 372 -25.25 0.21 24.50
CA GLY A 372 -26.45 0.81 25.06
C GLY A 372 -27.66 0.57 24.17
N TYR A 373 -28.76 1.28 24.43
CA TYR A 373 -29.95 1.28 23.59
C TYR A 373 -30.69 2.62 23.71
N ILE A 374 -31.48 2.98 22.68
CA ILE A 374 -32.23 4.25 22.60
C ILE A 374 -33.09 4.49 23.85
N ASN A 375 -33.69 3.43 24.39
CA ASN A 375 -34.44 3.48 25.64
C ASN A 375 -34.22 2.19 26.45
N THR A 376 -33.14 2.16 27.22
CA THR A 376 -32.78 1.01 28.07
C THR A 376 -33.83 0.67 29.13
N THR A 377 -34.66 1.63 29.57
CA THR A 377 -35.65 1.37 30.62
C THR A 377 -36.86 0.57 30.10
N HIS A 378 -37.25 0.75 28.83
CA HIS A 378 -38.30 -0.06 28.19
C HIS A 378 -37.92 -1.54 28.10
N ILE A 379 -36.65 -1.86 27.81
CA ILE A 379 -36.18 -3.24 27.65
C ILE A 379 -35.62 -3.85 28.94
N GLY A 380 -35.36 -3.03 29.97
CA GLY A 380 -34.58 -3.39 31.16
C GLY A 380 -35.14 -4.56 31.98
N SER A 381 -36.46 -4.71 32.04
CA SER A 381 -37.11 -5.86 32.69
C SER A 381 -36.77 -7.19 32.01
N ARG A 382 -36.57 -7.17 30.68
CA ARG A 382 -36.28 -8.35 29.85
C ARG A 382 -34.79 -8.62 29.69
N THR A 383 -33.98 -7.58 29.47
CA THR A 383 -32.50 -7.69 29.39
C THR A 383 -31.83 -7.84 30.76
N GLY A 384 -32.53 -7.48 31.84
CA GLY A 384 -31.99 -7.39 33.19
C GLY A 384 -31.15 -6.15 33.43
N MET A 385 -31.17 -5.17 32.52
CA MET A 385 -30.26 -4.04 32.55
C MET A 385 -30.90 -2.74 32.04
N TYR A 386 -30.92 -1.74 32.93
CA TYR A 386 -31.57 -0.45 32.71
C TYR A 386 -30.60 0.66 32.26
N PHE A 387 -29.30 0.38 32.17
CA PHE A 387 -28.25 1.34 31.88
C PHE A 387 -27.35 0.86 30.73
N GLY A 388 -26.76 1.80 29.99
CA GLY A 388 -25.73 1.47 28.99
C GLY A 388 -24.43 0.96 29.65
N PHE A 389 -23.54 0.45 28.82
CA PHE A 389 -22.19 0.05 29.19
C PHE A 389 -21.31 1.26 29.49
N ILE A 390 -20.40 1.10 30.46
CA ILE A 390 -19.31 2.06 30.74
C ILE A 390 -17.98 1.32 30.57
N GLY A 391 -17.17 1.79 29.63
CA GLY A 391 -15.93 1.14 29.23
C GLY A 391 -15.69 1.18 27.72
N CYS A 392 -14.74 0.39 27.23
CA CYS A 392 -14.34 0.35 25.82
C CYS A 392 -14.64 -0.98 25.15
N VAL A 393 -14.88 -0.97 23.84
CA VAL A 393 -14.95 -2.15 22.99
C VAL A 393 -13.83 -2.10 21.94
N LYS A 394 -13.12 -3.21 21.76
CA LYS A 394 -11.95 -3.35 20.87
C LYS A 394 -12.28 -4.10 19.58
N ALA A 395 -13.11 -5.12 19.65
CA ALA A 395 -13.49 -5.93 18.49
C ALA A 395 -14.85 -6.61 18.69
N MET A 396 -15.63 -6.73 17.62
CA MET A 396 -16.88 -7.49 17.57
C MET A 396 -16.90 -8.40 16.34
N LYS A 397 -17.22 -9.68 16.53
CA LYS A 397 -17.30 -10.69 15.48
C LYS A 397 -18.63 -11.42 15.57
N ILE A 398 -19.38 -11.50 14.46
CA ILE A 398 -20.67 -12.20 14.39
C ILE A 398 -20.63 -13.17 13.22
N ASN A 399 -20.86 -14.46 13.48
CA ASN A 399 -20.80 -15.55 12.50
C ASN A 399 -19.53 -15.49 11.63
N GLY A 400 -18.38 -15.23 12.27
CA GLY A 400 -17.06 -15.11 11.64
C GLY A 400 -16.77 -13.75 10.99
N LYS A 401 -17.78 -12.89 10.75
CA LYS A 401 -17.57 -11.55 10.19
C LYS A 401 -17.17 -10.57 11.31
N GLU A 402 -16.01 -9.96 11.15
CA GLU A 402 -15.54 -8.82 11.96
C GLU A 402 -16.31 -7.55 11.56
N PHE A 403 -16.62 -6.69 12.53
CA PHE A 403 -17.35 -5.44 12.33
C PHE A 403 -16.46 -4.23 12.63
N ASP A 404 -16.50 -3.26 11.72
CA ASP A 404 -15.85 -1.96 11.91
C ASP A 404 -16.84 -0.96 12.52
N PHE A 405 -16.48 -0.35 13.65
CA PHE A 405 -17.36 0.51 14.44
C PHE A 405 -17.60 1.89 13.82
N ARG A 406 -16.91 2.25 12.73
CA ARG A 406 -17.02 3.55 12.07
C ARG A 406 -18.26 3.63 11.18
N LYS A 407 -18.76 4.85 11.00
CA LYS A 407 -19.90 5.17 10.14
C LYS A 407 -19.41 5.58 8.75
N GLY A 408 -19.94 4.96 7.70
CA GLY A 408 -19.69 5.37 6.31
C GLY A 408 -19.53 4.21 5.32
N ALA A 409 -20.24 4.28 4.19
CA ALA A 409 -20.50 3.16 3.27
C ALA A 409 -19.27 2.47 2.63
N PHE A 410 -18.07 3.04 2.76
CA PHE A 410 -16.80 2.45 2.29
C PHE A 410 -15.75 2.29 3.39
N ILE A 411 -16.03 2.77 4.61
CA ILE A 411 -15.07 2.81 5.73
C ILE A 411 -15.45 1.79 6.82
N GLY A 412 -16.70 1.75 7.26
CA GLY A 412 -17.13 0.87 8.36
C GLY A 412 -18.58 0.43 8.30
N ASP A 413 -19.01 -0.36 9.30
CA ASP A 413 -20.30 -1.06 9.30
C ASP A 413 -21.41 -0.36 10.10
N ALA A 414 -21.07 0.65 10.90
CA ALA A 414 -22.06 1.34 11.73
C ALA A 414 -23.01 2.19 10.86
N ILE A 415 -24.30 2.13 11.16
CA ILE A 415 -25.34 2.89 10.45
C ILE A 415 -25.71 4.18 11.20
N ASP A 416 -25.74 4.16 12.52
CA ASP A 416 -25.89 5.35 13.37
C ASP A 416 -25.38 5.08 14.79
N GLY A 417 -25.27 6.12 15.61
CA GLY A 417 -24.92 6.01 17.03
C GLY A 417 -24.87 7.39 17.69
N VAL A 418 -24.83 7.42 19.03
CA VAL A 418 -24.77 8.65 19.83
C VAL A 418 -23.91 8.49 21.08
N ASP A 419 -23.31 9.58 21.56
CA ASP A 419 -22.48 9.66 22.77
C ASP A 419 -21.36 8.58 22.84
N VAL A 420 -20.64 8.39 21.73
CA VAL A 420 -19.57 7.39 21.60
C VAL A 420 -18.23 8.07 21.35
N ALA A 421 -17.34 8.00 22.33
CA ALA A 421 -15.99 8.54 22.24
C ALA A 421 -14.98 7.51 21.68
N GLU A 422 -13.78 7.95 21.36
CA GLU A 422 -12.67 7.07 20.96
C GLU A 422 -11.82 6.66 22.19
N CYS A 423 -11.69 5.37 22.45
CA CYS A 423 -10.96 4.84 23.61
C CYS A 423 -9.45 5.16 23.57
N SER A 424 -8.85 5.17 22.38
CA SER A 424 -7.42 5.43 22.18
C SER A 424 -6.99 6.91 22.28
N ALA A 425 -7.94 7.85 22.37
CA ALA A 425 -7.72 9.29 22.28
C ALA A 425 -6.82 9.92 23.38
N HIS A 426 -6.32 9.13 24.33
CA HIS A 426 -5.41 9.59 25.39
C HIS A 426 -4.01 8.97 25.30
N ILE A 427 -3.82 7.88 24.55
CA ILE A 427 -2.58 7.08 24.56
C ILE A 427 -1.36 7.94 24.17
N CYS A 428 -1.50 8.72 23.10
CA CYS A 428 -0.39 9.51 22.55
C CYS A 428 -0.04 10.77 23.35
N ARG A 429 -0.88 11.21 24.31
CA ARG A 429 -0.66 12.44 25.09
C ARG A 429 0.66 12.44 25.87
N ASN A 430 1.06 11.27 26.37
CA ASN A 430 2.32 11.04 27.07
C ASN A 430 3.22 10.05 26.31
N SER A 431 3.22 10.12 24.98
CA SER A 431 4.07 9.28 24.13
C SER A 431 5.57 9.59 24.36
N ARG A 432 6.42 8.57 24.18
CA ARG A 432 7.87 8.65 24.44
C ARG A 432 8.71 8.77 23.17
N CYS A 433 8.07 9.06 22.04
CA CYS A 433 8.72 9.11 20.72
C CYS A 433 9.77 10.23 20.68
N ARG A 434 10.97 9.90 20.20
CA ARG A 434 12.14 10.79 20.13
C ARG A 434 12.43 11.20 18.68
N ASN A 435 13.39 12.09 18.49
CA ASN A 435 13.98 12.39 17.18
C ASN A 435 12.95 12.74 16.08
N GLY A 436 11.89 13.48 16.43
CA GLY A 436 10.81 13.85 15.51
C GLY A 436 9.75 12.77 15.27
N GLY A 437 9.88 11.59 15.89
CA GLY A 437 8.89 10.51 15.81
C GLY A 437 7.52 10.93 16.31
N SER A 438 6.49 10.69 15.49
CA SER A 438 5.09 10.92 15.86
C SER A 438 4.49 9.66 16.51
N CYS A 439 3.29 9.78 17.10
CA CYS A 439 2.63 8.67 17.79
C CYS A 439 1.34 8.26 17.08
N MET A 440 1.19 6.95 16.84
CA MET A 440 -0.03 6.33 16.30
C MET A 440 -0.56 5.29 17.29
N ALA A 441 -1.86 5.29 17.57
CA ALA A 441 -2.51 4.26 18.37
C ALA A 441 -2.85 3.04 17.49
N ASP A 442 -2.24 1.90 17.78
CA ASP A 442 -2.46 0.63 17.06
C ASP A 442 -3.60 -0.19 17.68
N SER A 443 -3.94 0.13 18.94
CA SER A 443 -5.01 -0.49 19.71
C SER A 443 -5.50 0.48 20.79
N PRO A 444 -6.64 0.22 21.46
CA PRO A 444 -7.16 1.10 22.49
C PRO A 444 -6.32 1.21 23.78
N ASP A 445 -5.18 0.52 23.88
CA ASP A 445 -4.21 0.65 24.98
C ASP A 445 -2.73 0.72 24.53
N THR A 446 -2.43 0.64 23.23
CA THR A 446 -1.04 0.61 22.73
C THR A 446 -0.81 1.61 21.60
N TYR A 447 0.42 2.16 21.57
CA TYR A 447 0.89 2.99 20.48
C TYR A 447 2.23 2.48 19.94
N THR A 448 2.45 2.78 18.67
CA THR A 448 3.72 2.68 17.97
C THR A 448 4.19 4.09 17.66
N CYS A 449 5.51 4.32 17.81
CA CYS A 449 6.11 5.54 17.30
C CYS A 449 6.33 5.38 15.79
N LEU A 450 5.92 6.39 15.02
CA LEU A 450 6.19 6.50 13.60
C LEU A 450 7.47 7.33 13.45
N CYS A 451 8.59 6.64 13.33
CA CYS A 451 9.93 7.18 13.24
C CYS A 451 10.20 7.72 11.83
N PRO A 452 10.59 9.00 11.69
CA PRO A 452 11.00 9.54 10.39
C PRO A 452 12.27 8.85 9.89
N MET A 453 12.52 9.01 8.59
CA MET A 453 13.73 8.50 7.93
C MET A 453 15.01 8.81 8.71
N MET A 454 15.95 7.86 8.66
CA MET A 454 17.22 7.88 9.40
C MET A 454 17.07 7.81 10.94
N THR A 455 15.89 7.45 11.46
CA THR A 455 15.66 7.16 12.88
C THR A 455 14.90 5.84 13.07
N ALA A 456 15.22 5.09 14.14
CA ALA A 456 14.61 3.79 14.43
C ALA A 456 14.69 3.43 15.92
N GLY A 457 14.31 2.20 16.27
CA GLY A 457 14.07 1.78 17.64
C GLY A 457 12.62 1.99 18.07
N LYS A 458 12.22 1.42 19.21
CA LYS A 458 10.81 1.33 19.63
C LYS A 458 10.16 2.71 19.89
N TYR A 459 10.99 3.67 20.27
CA TYR A 459 10.66 5.05 20.58
C TYR A 459 11.44 6.02 19.69
N CYS A 460 11.91 5.56 18.53
CA CYS A 460 12.77 6.32 17.60
C CYS A 460 14.09 6.79 18.23
N GLU A 461 14.57 6.09 19.25
CA GLU A 461 15.72 6.46 20.08
C GLU A 461 17.08 6.31 19.41
N ARG A 462 17.18 5.53 18.31
CA ARG A 462 18.39 5.34 17.52
C ARG A 462 18.37 6.29 16.32
N SER A 463 19.46 7.03 16.11
CA SER A 463 19.78 7.60 14.79
C SER A 463 20.49 6.56 13.93
N ILE A 464 20.34 6.66 12.61
CA ILE A 464 21.02 5.82 11.62
C ILE A 464 21.82 6.73 10.69
N GLU A 465 23.11 6.45 10.50
CA GLU A 465 23.98 7.21 9.59
C GLU A 465 23.72 6.85 8.12
N HIS A 466 23.62 5.54 7.83
CA HIS A 466 23.46 5.01 6.49
C HIS A 466 22.59 3.74 6.48
N ILE A 467 21.72 3.62 5.47
CA ILE A 467 20.91 2.43 5.21
C ILE A 467 21.36 1.87 3.86
N VAL A 468 21.93 0.65 3.84
CA VAL A 468 22.38 0.00 2.60
C VAL A 468 21.30 -0.92 2.02
N VAL A 469 20.48 -1.51 2.89
CA VAL A 469 19.30 -2.31 2.55
C VAL A 469 18.21 -1.95 3.56
N PRO A 470 17.08 -1.34 3.17
CA PRO A 470 16.04 -0.95 4.10
C PRO A 470 15.34 -2.16 4.74
N GLN A 471 15.18 -2.09 6.06
CA GLN A 471 14.38 -3.01 6.86
C GLN A 471 13.08 -2.32 7.30
N PHE A 472 11.96 -2.88 6.87
CA PHE A 472 10.62 -2.51 7.27
C PHE A 472 10.31 -3.24 8.58
N THR A 473 9.97 -2.48 9.62
CA THR A 473 9.82 -2.98 11.00
C THR A 473 8.37 -3.12 11.47
N GLY A 474 7.42 -2.51 10.74
CA GLY A 474 5.99 -2.51 11.06
C GLY A 474 5.44 -1.09 11.13
N HIS A 475 4.23 -0.88 10.60
CA HIS A 475 3.67 0.46 10.30
C HIS A 475 4.57 1.28 9.35
N SER A 476 5.53 0.61 8.71
CA SER A 476 6.51 1.18 7.80
C SER A 476 5.95 1.41 6.41
N PHE A 477 6.54 2.34 5.67
CA PHE A 477 6.42 2.47 4.21
C PHE A 477 7.58 3.33 3.68
N LEU A 478 7.86 3.21 2.37
CA LEU A 478 8.56 4.21 1.57
C LEU A 478 7.61 4.68 0.46
N GLN A 479 7.50 5.98 0.24
CA GLN A 479 6.62 6.61 -0.74
C GLN A 479 7.45 7.19 -1.91
N TYR A 480 6.99 6.95 -3.15
CA TYR A 480 7.63 7.40 -4.39
C TYR A 480 6.56 7.91 -5.37
N GLU A 481 6.96 8.58 -6.45
CA GLU A 481 6.01 8.99 -7.49
C GLU A 481 5.21 7.78 -8.02
N GLY A 482 3.89 7.96 -8.15
CA GLY A 482 3.01 6.93 -8.71
C GLY A 482 3.40 6.54 -10.13
N ILE A 483 3.31 5.25 -10.47
CA ILE A 483 3.76 4.72 -11.77
C ILE A 483 2.87 5.20 -12.95
N ARG A 484 1.69 5.76 -12.63
CA ARG A 484 0.80 6.56 -13.50
C ARG A 484 0.66 5.96 -14.90
N ARG A 485 1.01 6.70 -15.95
CA ARG A 485 0.82 6.29 -17.35
C ARG A 485 1.80 5.22 -17.83
N THR A 486 2.93 5.01 -17.16
CA THR A 486 3.90 3.96 -17.55
C THR A 486 3.31 2.56 -17.40
N ALA A 487 2.31 2.41 -16.53
CA ALA A 487 1.64 1.15 -16.26
C ALA A 487 0.34 0.94 -17.04
N LEU A 488 -0.01 1.79 -18.02
CA LEU A 488 -1.37 1.85 -18.59
C LEU A 488 -1.83 0.54 -19.27
N SER A 489 -1.11 0.07 -20.28
CA SER A 489 -1.46 -1.15 -21.04
C SER A 489 -0.56 -2.35 -20.72
N TYR A 490 0.66 -2.08 -20.25
CA TYR A 490 1.66 -3.05 -19.83
C TYR A 490 2.17 -2.65 -18.44
N THR A 491 2.64 -3.61 -17.65
CA THR A 491 3.36 -3.33 -16.40
C THR A 491 4.29 -4.51 -16.10
N GLU A 492 5.52 -4.24 -15.66
CA GLU A 492 6.44 -5.27 -15.17
C GLU A 492 7.15 -4.76 -13.92
N ILE A 493 7.20 -5.55 -12.86
CA ILE A 493 7.87 -5.19 -11.61
C ILE A 493 8.69 -6.38 -11.09
N GLU A 494 9.98 -6.15 -10.84
CA GLU A 494 10.87 -7.10 -10.16
C GLU A 494 11.11 -6.63 -8.71
N LEU A 495 11.06 -7.55 -7.75
CA LEU A 495 11.41 -7.28 -6.36
C LEU A 495 12.36 -8.35 -5.79
N VAL A 496 13.29 -7.94 -4.93
CA VAL A 496 14.08 -8.84 -4.07
C VAL A 496 13.86 -8.48 -2.61
N PHE A 497 13.32 -9.42 -1.83
CA PHE A 497 12.99 -9.22 -0.41
C PHE A 497 13.26 -10.45 0.47
N LYS A 498 13.31 -10.23 1.79
CA LYS A 498 13.43 -11.26 2.84
C LYS A 498 12.40 -11.00 3.92
N ALA A 499 11.36 -11.84 4.00
CA ALA A 499 10.24 -11.66 4.91
C ALA A 499 10.51 -12.21 6.32
N THR A 500 10.12 -11.50 7.37
CA THR A 500 10.13 -12.01 8.76
C THR A 500 8.75 -12.42 9.26
N ASN A 501 7.68 -12.04 8.55
CA ASN A 501 6.28 -12.31 8.90
C ASN A 501 5.50 -12.87 7.69
N LYS A 502 4.41 -13.59 7.95
CA LYS A 502 3.57 -14.26 6.93
C LYS A 502 2.65 -13.32 6.16
N ASP A 503 2.39 -12.14 6.68
CA ASP A 503 1.38 -11.22 6.18
C ASP A 503 1.96 -9.80 6.11
N GLY A 504 1.77 -9.11 4.99
CA GLY A 504 2.28 -7.75 4.82
C GLY A 504 2.35 -7.24 3.38
N THR A 505 2.14 -5.94 3.22
CA THR A 505 2.11 -5.27 1.91
C THR A 505 3.52 -4.98 1.40
N LEU A 506 3.93 -5.58 0.28
CA LEU A 506 5.23 -5.31 -0.35
C LEU A 506 5.16 -4.11 -1.31
N LEU A 507 4.04 -3.94 -2.01
CA LEU A 507 3.81 -2.85 -2.96
C LEU A 507 2.32 -2.50 -3.02
N TYR A 508 1.99 -1.21 -3.09
CA TYR A 508 0.64 -0.72 -3.42
C TYR A 508 0.72 0.59 -4.23
N ASN A 509 -0.08 0.70 -5.29
CA ASN A 509 -0.40 1.97 -5.95
C ASN A 509 -1.85 1.93 -6.47
N GLY A 510 -2.57 3.05 -6.44
CA GLY A 510 -4.03 3.06 -6.71
C GLY A 510 -4.55 4.33 -7.39
N PHE A 511 -5.85 4.35 -7.64
CA PHE A 511 -6.55 5.47 -8.26
C PHE A 511 -6.98 6.54 -7.25
N THR A 512 -7.76 6.19 -6.22
CA THR A 512 -8.31 7.15 -5.24
C THR A 512 -8.26 6.65 -3.80
N THR A 513 -8.20 7.59 -2.85
CA THR A 513 -8.19 7.33 -1.40
C THR A 513 -9.55 6.89 -0.84
N ASP A 514 -10.62 6.95 -1.62
CA ASP A 514 -11.97 6.54 -1.21
C ASP A 514 -12.23 5.02 -1.35
N ARG A 515 -11.15 4.23 -1.48
CA ARG A 515 -11.13 2.76 -1.61
C ARG A 515 -11.83 2.21 -2.86
N ARG A 516 -12.04 3.06 -3.87
CA ARG A 516 -12.60 2.70 -5.18
C ARG A 516 -11.55 2.88 -6.29
N GLY A 517 -11.96 2.60 -7.52
CA GLY A 517 -11.10 2.69 -8.70
C GLY A 517 -10.05 1.57 -8.80
N ASP A 518 -9.20 1.76 -9.81
CA ASP A 518 -8.11 0.84 -10.18
C ASP A 518 -7.03 0.78 -9.10
N PHE A 519 -6.32 -0.35 -9.04
CA PHE A 519 -5.12 -0.49 -8.22
C PHE A 519 -4.20 -1.60 -8.72
N ILE A 520 -2.95 -1.57 -8.25
CA ILE A 520 -1.98 -2.66 -8.34
C ILE A 520 -1.37 -2.88 -6.95
N SER A 521 -1.24 -4.13 -6.52
CA SER A 521 -0.67 -4.47 -5.23
C SER A 521 -0.02 -5.84 -5.19
N LEU A 522 1.06 -5.96 -4.42
CA LEU A 522 1.73 -7.21 -4.11
C LEU A 522 1.82 -7.34 -2.58
N ALA A 523 1.36 -8.46 -2.03
CA ALA A 523 1.35 -8.69 -0.59
C ALA A 523 1.59 -10.15 -0.22
N LEU A 524 2.15 -10.38 0.97
CA LEU A 524 2.12 -11.69 1.61
C LEU A 524 0.78 -11.87 2.34
N VAL A 525 0.18 -13.06 2.19
CA VAL A 525 -1.12 -13.46 2.78
C VAL A 525 -1.02 -14.92 3.21
N ASP A 526 -1.13 -15.20 4.51
CA ASP A 526 -0.92 -16.52 5.13
C ASP A 526 0.45 -17.16 4.81
N GLY A 527 1.45 -16.36 4.43
CA GLY A 527 2.78 -16.79 4.00
C GLY A 527 2.89 -17.13 2.51
N TYR A 528 1.83 -17.01 1.73
CA TYR A 528 1.88 -17.05 0.26
C TYR A 528 2.04 -15.65 -0.29
N LEU A 529 2.63 -15.52 -1.47
CA LEU A 529 2.68 -14.24 -2.17
C LEU A 529 1.47 -14.09 -3.08
N GLU A 530 0.80 -12.94 -3.02
CA GLU A 530 -0.43 -12.67 -3.75
C GLU A 530 -0.33 -11.34 -4.50
N TYR A 531 -0.37 -11.43 -5.83
CA TYR A 531 -0.43 -10.33 -6.77
C TYR A 531 -1.90 -10.04 -7.11
N ARG A 532 -2.31 -8.78 -7.00
CA ARG A 532 -3.67 -8.31 -7.29
C ARG A 532 -3.61 -7.02 -8.10
N PHE A 533 -4.50 -6.90 -9.09
CA PHE A 533 -4.77 -5.64 -9.77
C PHE A 533 -6.24 -5.59 -10.21
N ASP A 534 -6.81 -4.39 -10.28
CA ASP A 534 -8.17 -4.16 -10.76
C ASP A 534 -8.18 -3.02 -11.78
N LEU A 535 -8.98 -3.20 -12.82
CA LEU A 535 -9.14 -2.32 -13.98
C LEU A 535 -10.60 -1.80 -13.99
N GLY A 536 -11.09 -1.40 -12.83
CA GLY A 536 -12.42 -0.81 -12.61
C GLY A 536 -13.62 -1.78 -12.61
N THR A 537 -13.41 -3.10 -12.73
CA THR A 537 -14.52 -4.09 -12.87
C THR A 537 -14.38 -5.38 -12.06
N GLY A 538 -13.31 -5.52 -11.29
CA GLY A 538 -13.09 -6.62 -10.34
C GLY A 538 -11.68 -7.19 -10.44
N PRO A 539 -11.04 -7.53 -9.31
CA PRO A 539 -9.62 -7.81 -9.27
C PRO A 539 -9.24 -9.14 -9.93
N ALA A 540 -8.09 -9.15 -10.60
CA ALA A 540 -7.26 -10.34 -10.74
C ALA A 540 -6.73 -10.73 -9.35
N ILE A 541 -6.60 -12.03 -9.09
CA ILE A 541 -5.99 -12.57 -7.86
C ILE A 541 -5.09 -13.72 -8.28
N ILE A 542 -3.77 -13.49 -8.23
CA ILE A 542 -2.74 -14.42 -8.69
C ILE A 542 -1.87 -14.74 -7.47
N ARG A 543 -1.77 -16.01 -7.08
CA ARG A 543 -1.13 -16.43 -5.81
C ARG A 543 -0.03 -17.45 -6.09
N SER A 544 1.08 -17.38 -5.35
CA SER A 544 2.21 -18.31 -5.50
C SER A 544 1.76 -19.76 -5.29
N SER A 545 2.38 -20.69 -6.03
CA SER A 545 2.02 -22.12 -5.96
C SER A 545 2.29 -22.74 -4.59
N GLN A 546 3.28 -22.21 -3.87
CA GLN A 546 3.70 -22.63 -2.53
C GLN A 546 3.89 -21.42 -1.62
N PRO A 547 3.78 -21.59 -0.28
CA PRO A 547 4.12 -20.55 0.69
C PRO A 547 5.64 -20.30 0.67
N LEU A 548 6.04 -19.08 1.05
CA LEU A 548 7.42 -18.63 1.03
C LEU A 548 8.10 -18.84 2.40
N PRO A 549 9.26 -19.53 2.47
CA PRO A 549 10.03 -19.67 3.71
C PRO A 549 10.45 -18.32 4.32
N LEU A 550 10.05 -18.06 5.56
CA LEU A 550 10.46 -16.86 6.28
C LEU A 550 11.98 -16.84 6.52
N ASN A 551 12.55 -15.64 6.56
CA ASN A 551 13.97 -15.33 6.70
C ASN A 551 14.86 -15.77 5.51
N ALA A 552 14.28 -16.33 4.44
CA ALA A 552 14.96 -16.54 3.16
C ALA A 552 14.84 -15.32 2.24
N TRP A 553 15.73 -15.21 1.24
CA TRP A 553 15.59 -14.23 0.16
C TRP A 553 14.73 -14.77 -0.98
N HIS A 554 13.81 -13.95 -1.45
CA HIS A 554 12.98 -14.21 -2.63
C HIS A 554 13.30 -13.21 -3.74
N THR A 555 13.38 -13.71 -4.96
CA THR A 555 13.32 -12.91 -6.19
C THR A 555 11.93 -13.12 -6.78
N VAL A 556 11.24 -12.04 -7.09
CA VAL A 556 9.88 -12.04 -7.64
C VAL A 556 9.84 -11.20 -8.89
N LYS A 557 9.11 -11.70 -9.88
CA LYS A 557 8.74 -10.91 -11.06
C LYS A 557 7.22 -11.00 -11.23
N ILE A 558 6.58 -9.84 -11.36
CA ILE A 558 5.19 -9.73 -11.80
C ILE A 558 5.14 -9.00 -13.13
N SER A 559 4.26 -9.45 -14.02
CA SER A 559 4.01 -8.75 -15.29
C SER A 559 2.50 -8.71 -15.58
N ARG A 560 2.09 -7.76 -16.41
CA ARG A 560 0.71 -7.55 -16.84
C ARG A 560 0.67 -7.04 -18.27
N THR A 561 -0.19 -7.63 -19.09
CA THR A 561 -0.51 -7.14 -20.44
C THR A 561 -2.03 -7.08 -20.60
N GLY A 562 -2.60 -5.88 -20.55
CA GLY A 562 -4.05 -5.70 -20.51
C GLY A 562 -4.69 -6.37 -19.29
N ARG A 563 -5.64 -7.29 -19.51
CA ARG A 563 -6.28 -8.05 -18.43
C ARG A 563 -5.43 -9.20 -17.90
N ASP A 564 -4.45 -9.67 -18.67
CA ASP A 564 -3.62 -10.82 -18.31
C ASP A 564 -2.46 -10.41 -17.41
N GLY A 565 -2.14 -11.25 -16.43
CA GLY A 565 -1.09 -11.01 -15.46
C GLY A 565 -0.39 -12.31 -15.04
N VAL A 566 0.90 -12.21 -14.78
CA VAL A 566 1.79 -13.33 -14.45
C VAL A 566 2.52 -13.04 -13.14
N LEU A 567 2.70 -14.07 -12.33
CA LEU A 567 3.49 -14.08 -11.10
C LEU A 567 4.55 -15.19 -11.16
N GLU A 568 5.81 -14.80 -11.12
CA GLU A 568 6.99 -15.67 -11.07
C GLU A 568 7.70 -15.45 -9.72
N VAL A 569 8.06 -16.54 -9.02
CA VAL A 569 8.65 -16.47 -7.67
C VAL A 569 9.75 -17.51 -7.50
N ASN A 570 10.99 -17.05 -7.32
CA ASN A 570 12.19 -17.90 -7.33
C ASN A 570 12.19 -18.83 -8.56
N GLU A 571 12.17 -20.14 -8.33
CA GLU A 571 12.14 -21.20 -9.36
C GLU A 571 10.76 -21.91 -9.41
N GLN A 572 9.71 -21.32 -8.80
CA GLN A 572 8.36 -21.87 -8.89
C GLN A 572 7.79 -21.70 -10.31
N PRO A 573 6.89 -22.61 -10.75
CA PRO A 573 6.13 -22.42 -11.99
C PRO A 573 5.38 -21.08 -11.98
N ALA A 574 5.42 -20.36 -13.11
CA ALA A 574 4.70 -19.11 -13.30
C ALA A 574 3.19 -19.33 -13.15
N VAL A 575 2.52 -18.46 -12.38
CA VAL A 575 1.08 -18.49 -12.17
C VAL A 575 0.44 -17.32 -12.93
N GLN A 576 -0.60 -17.60 -13.71
CA GLN A 576 -1.32 -16.62 -14.52
C GLN A 576 -2.71 -16.32 -13.97
N GLY A 577 -3.27 -15.16 -14.29
CA GLY A 577 -4.66 -14.84 -14.00
C GLY A 577 -5.16 -13.57 -14.67
N LEU A 578 -6.46 -13.54 -14.93
CA LEU A 578 -7.15 -12.45 -15.62
C LEU A 578 -7.91 -11.55 -14.65
N SER A 579 -7.89 -10.24 -14.88
CA SER A 579 -8.84 -9.33 -14.22
C SER A 579 -10.26 -9.52 -14.76
N GLN A 580 -11.24 -9.11 -13.97
CA GLN A 580 -12.65 -9.24 -14.34
C GLN A 580 -13.04 -8.17 -15.38
N GLY A 581 -14.25 -8.32 -15.95
CA GLY A 581 -14.76 -7.39 -16.96
C GLY A 581 -13.97 -7.39 -18.28
N ALA A 582 -14.04 -6.28 -18.99
CA ALA A 582 -13.50 -6.11 -20.35
C ALA A 582 -12.45 -5.00 -20.49
N TYR A 583 -12.28 -4.16 -19.46
CA TYR A 583 -11.28 -3.09 -19.48
C TYR A 583 -9.85 -3.65 -19.41
N THR A 584 -8.92 -3.01 -20.10
CA THR A 584 -7.50 -3.44 -20.23
C THR A 584 -6.51 -2.40 -19.69
N GLN A 585 -6.96 -1.17 -19.50
CA GLN A 585 -6.14 -0.06 -19.04
C GLN A 585 -6.16 0.02 -17.51
N LEU A 586 -5.00 0.32 -16.92
CA LEU A 586 -4.78 0.50 -15.48
C LEU A 586 -4.48 1.97 -15.20
N THR A 587 -5.36 2.65 -14.47
CA THR A 587 -5.28 4.09 -14.23
C THR A 587 -4.88 4.37 -12.79
N LEU A 588 -3.64 4.83 -12.57
CA LEU A 588 -3.10 5.09 -11.23
C LEU A 588 -2.82 6.59 -11.06
N LEU A 589 -3.28 7.17 -9.96
CA LEU A 589 -3.16 8.61 -9.66
C LEU A 589 -2.59 8.90 -8.26
N GLN A 590 -2.69 7.96 -7.32
CA GLN A 590 -1.97 7.98 -6.05
C GLN A 590 -0.47 7.76 -6.27
N ASP A 591 0.31 7.92 -5.21
CA ASP A 591 1.74 7.61 -5.16
C ASP A 591 2.03 6.12 -4.95
N LEU A 592 3.24 5.70 -5.31
CA LEU A 592 3.71 4.32 -5.17
C LEU A 592 4.24 4.11 -3.74
N PHE A 593 3.65 3.16 -3.02
CA PHE A 593 4.11 2.77 -1.69
C PHE A 593 4.79 1.40 -1.73
N ILE A 594 5.98 1.33 -1.14
CA ILE A 594 6.78 0.11 -0.97
C ILE A 594 6.81 -0.27 0.51
N GLY A 595 6.66 -1.57 0.79
CA GLY A 595 6.71 -2.14 2.14
C GLY A 595 5.55 -1.77 3.09
N GLY A 596 4.57 -1.00 2.64
CA GLY A 596 3.36 -0.69 3.42
C GLY A 596 2.44 0.32 2.75
N HIS A 597 1.64 1.03 3.55
CA HIS A 597 0.85 2.20 3.14
C HIS A 597 0.66 3.12 4.36
N ARG A 598 0.60 4.45 4.15
CA ARG A 598 0.44 5.43 5.25
C ARG A 598 -0.82 5.18 6.09
N ASN A 599 -1.90 4.78 5.44
CA ASN A 599 -3.19 4.46 6.05
C ASN A 599 -3.92 3.40 5.20
N TYR A 600 -4.29 2.26 5.78
CA TYR A 600 -4.96 1.18 5.04
C TYR A 600 -6.42 1.49 4.69
N ASP A 601 -7.01 2.53 5.28
CA ASP A 601 -8.34 3.01 4.89
C ASP A 601 -8.34 3.82 3.58
N ASP A 602 -7.16 4.19 3.06
CA ASP A 602 -7.02 4.82 1.74
C ASP A 602 -6.79 3.80 0.61
N THR A 603 -6.68 2.51 0.95
CA THR A 603 -6.40 1.42 -0.01
C THR A 603 -7.69 0.77 -0.51
N SER A 604 -7.69 0.36 -1.79
CA SER A 604 -8.82 -0.34 -2.40
C SER A 604 -9.22 -1.57 -1.59
N LYS A 605 -10.51 -1.67 -1.25
CA LYS A 605 -11.08 -2.80 -0.49
C LYS A 605 -10.85 -4.17 -1.16
N TYR A 606 -10.59 -4.17 -2.47
CA TYR A 606 -10.32 -5.37 -3.26
C TYR A 606 -8.85 -5.80 -3.25
N ALA A 607 -7.93 -4.93 -2.82
CA ALA A 607 -6.53 -5.28 -2.56
C ALA A 607 -6.38 -6.19 -1.32
N LYS A 608 -7.33 -6.13 -0.38
CA LYS A 608 -7.34 -6.86 0.91
C LYS A 608 -6.13 -6.64 1.83
N VAL A 609 -5.25 -5.70 1.51
CA VAL A 609 -4.12 -5.32 2.34
C VAL A 609 -4.58 -4.65 3.65
N LYS A 610 -3.89 -4.95 4.76
CA LYS A 610 -4.24 -4.45 6.10
C LYS A 610 -3.05 -4.03 6.97
N GLN A 611 -1.83 -4.42 6.61
CA GLN A 611 -0.62 -4.19 7.41
C GLN A 611 0.62 -4.06 6.53
N SER A 612 1.61 -3.30 7.02
CA SER A 612 2.93 -3.17 6.40
C SER A 612 3.66 -4.51 6.35
N PHE A 613 4.58 -4.64 5.39
CA PHE A 613 5.56 -5.69 5.37
C PHE A 613 6.53 -5.59 6.56
N GLN A 614 7.07 -6.73 6.98
CA GLN A 614 8.12 -6.84 7.98
C GLN A 614 9.24 -7.70 7.42
N GLY A 615 10.47 -7.17 7.43
CA GLY A 615 11.63 -7.76 6.78
C GLY A 615 12.38 -6.75 5.92
N CYS A 616 13.23 -7.24 5.00
CA CYS A 616 14.10 -6.39 4.19
C CYS A 616 13.67 -6.37 2.72
N ILE A 617 13.76 -5.22 2.05
CA ILE A 617 13.61 -5.11 0.59
C ILE A 617 14.93 -4.54 0.04
N GLN A 618 15.51 -5.20 -0.96
CA GLN A 618 16.87 -4.92 -1.46
C GLN A 618 16.89 -4.37 -2.88
N LYS A 619 15.89 -4.74 -3.70
CA LYS A 619 15.75 -4.30 -5.09
C LYS A 619 14.28 -4.12 -5.42
N VAL A 620 13.95 -3.04 -6.12
CA VAL A 620 12.68 -2.83 -6.82
C VAL A 620 13.03 -2.27 -8.21
N VAL A 621 12.42 -2.83 -9.26
CA VAL A 621 12.53 -2.36 -10.65
C VAL A 621 11.12 -2.28 -11.21
N VAL A 622 10.73 -1.15 -11.79
CA VAL A 622 9.43 -0.94 -12.44
C VAL A 622 9.67 -0.63 -13.92
N ASN A 623 9.09 -1.43 -14.83
CA ASN A 623 9.18 -1.23 -16.28
C ASN A 623 10.63 -1.01 -16.78
N ASN A 624 11.57 -1.81 -16.27
CA ASN A 624 13.03 -1.71 -16.49
C ASN A 624 13.74 -0.47 -15.90
N LYS A 625 13.04 0.44 -15.22
CA LYS A 625 13.68 1.48 -14.38
C LYS A 625 13.92 0.95 -12.96
N PRO A 626 15.18 0.84 -12.48
CA PRO A 626 15.44 0.55 -11.07
C PRO A 626 15.00 1.73 -10.21
N LEU A 627 14.50 1.44 -9.01
CA LEU A 627 14.11 2.44 -8.01
C LEU A 627 15.22 2.52 -6.96
N SER A 628 15.85 3.69 -6.81
CA SER A 628 16.89 3.90 -5.79
C SER A 628 16.23 4.11 -4.44
N LEU A 629 16.06 3.01 -3.69
CA LEU A 629 15.22 2.95 -2.50
C LEU A 629 15.55 4.01 -1.43
N MET A 630 16.80 4.47 -1.38
CA MET A 630 17.30 5.43 -0.40
C MET A 630 17.66 6.81 -0.99
N GLU A 631 17.35 7.06 -2.27
CA GLU A 631 17.65 8.33 -2.96
C GLU A 631 16.39 8.94 -3.62
N ASP A 632 15.50 8.11 -4.19
CA ASP A 632 14.32 8.55 -4.96
C ASP A 632 13.04 8.78 -4.10
N TYR A 633 13.10 8.60 -2.78
CA TYR A 633 11.90 8.58 -1.92
C TYR A 633 11.38 9.98 -1.58
N ILE A 634 10.06 10.12 -1.50
CA ILE A 634 9.34 11.35 -1.13
C ILE A 634 9.14 11.43 0.39
N ASP A 635 8.74 10.30 1.02
CA ASP A 635 8.56 10.17 2.46
C ASP A 635 8.81 8.72 2.89
N GLY A 636 9.08 8.50 4.18
CA GLY A 636 9.28 7.17 4.73
C GLY A 636 9.19 7.11 6.25
N ILE A 637 8.65 5.99 6.75
CA ILE A 637 8.39 5.76 8.17
C ILE A 637 8.88 4.37 8.59
N ASN A 638 9.43 4.26 9.81
CA ASN A 638 9.81 3.00 10.46
C ASN A 638 10.76 2.13 9.64
N ILE A 639 11.76 2.75 9.01
CA ILE A 639 12.80 2.09 8.20
C ILE A 639 14.10 2.01 9.00
N ASP A 640 14.49 0.80 9.42
CA ASP A 640 15.80 0.52 10.03
C ASP A 640 16.75 -0.08 8.98
N THR A 641 17.99 -0.40 9.36
CA THR A 641 19.02 -0.96 8.47
C THR A 641 19.06 -2.49 8.56
N CYS A 642 18.87 -3.17 7.43
CA CYS A 642 18.93 -4.63 7.37
C CYS A 642 20.37 -5.13 7.49
N SER A 643 20.61 -6.16 8.31
CA SER A 643 21.92 -6.81 8.40
C SER A 643 22.33 -7.43 7.05
N HIS A 644 23.45 -6.96 6.51
CA HIS A 644 23.97 -7.30 5.18
C HIS A 644 25.50 -7.04 5.12
N PRO A 645 26.31 -7.84 4.38
CA PRO A 645 27.77 -7.65 4.32
C PRO A 645 28.24 -6.26 3.90
N CYS A 646 27.56 -5.60 2.94
CA CYS A 646 27.90 -4.22 2.54
C CYS A 646 27.91 -3.20 3.70
N SER A 647 27.24 -3.48 4.83
CA SER A 647 27.26 -2.60 6.00
C SER A 647 28.63 -2.52 6.68
N THR A 648 29.55 -3.46 6.42
CA THR A 648 30.96 -3.37 6.85
C THR A 648 31.86 -2.63 5.85
N LYS A 649 31.29 -2.03 4.80
CA LYS A 649 32.00 -1.34 3.69
C LYS A 649 33.15 -2.18 3.09
N PRO A 650 32.89 -3.41 2.61
CA PRO A 650 33.92 -4.37 2.20
C PRO A 650 34.63 -4.04 0.87
N CYS A 651 34.19 -3.01 0.13
CA CYS A 651 34.82 -2.59 -1.11
C CYS A 651 35.88 -1.52 -0.81
N GLU A 652 37.13 -1.83 -1.12
CA GLU A 652 38.28 -0.94 -0.98
C GLU A 652 38.34 0.10 -2.09
N ASN A 653 39.30 1.03 -2.00
CA ASN A 653 39.66 1.98 -3.06
C ASN A 653 38.45 2.72 -3.69
N ASN A 654 37.51 3.15 -2.84
CA ASN A 654 36.27 3.85 -3.20
C ASN A 654 35.28 3.04 -4.07
N GLY A 655 35.38 1.70 -4.10
CA GLY A 655 34.41 0.83 -4.76
C GLY A 655 32.99 0.92 -4.16
N LYS A 656 31.96 0.93 -5.02
CA LYS A 656 30.55 0.95 -4.57
C LYS A 656 30.07 -0.47 -4.32
N CYS A 657 29.75 -0.80 -3.05
CA CYS A 657 29.17 -2.09 -2.69
C CYS A 657 27.73 -2.20 -3.19
N VAL A 658 27.44 -3.23 -3.98
CA VAL A 658 26.11 -3.55 -4.51
C VAL A 658 25.57 -4.79 -3.78
N PRO A 659 24.47 -4.68 -3.02
CA PRO A 659 23.95 -5.78 -2.22
C PRO A 659 23.17 -6.80 -3.08
N TYR A 660 23.43 -8.10 -2.90
CA TYR A 660 22.76 -9.17 -3.63
C TYR A 660 22.46 -10.40 -2.75
N LYS A 661 21.19 -10.53 -2.33
CA LYS A 661 20.69 -11.52 -1.37
C LYS A 661 21.52 -11.51 -0.08
N ASN A 662 22.30 -12.55 0.20
CA ASN A 662 23.22 -12.63 1.35
C ASN A 662 24.67 -12.24 1.00
N PHE A 663 24.93 -11.88 -0.26
CA PHE A 663 26.26 -11.60 -0.81
C PHE A 663 26.33 -10.15 -1.30
N TYR A 664 27.48 -9.76 -1.83
CA TYR A 664 27.67 -8.46 -2.46
C TYR A 664 28.54 -8.61 -3.71
N THR A 665 28.51 -7.60 -4.57
CA THR A 665 29.53 -7.37 -5.58
C THR A 665 30.04 -5.95 -5.44
N CYS A 666 31.32 -5.73 -5.68
CA CYS A 666 31.89 -4.39 -5.70
C CYS A 666 31.90 -3.85 -7.14
N ASN A 667 31.39 -2.64 -7.32
CA ASN A 667 31.64 -1.86 -8.53
C ASN A 667 32.96 -1.11 -8.34
N CYS A 668 34.03 -1.63 -8.93
CA CYS A 668 35.39 -1.10 -8.80
C CYS A 668 35.63 0.07 -9.75
N PRO A 669 36.21 1.18 -9.28
CA PRO A 669 36.59 2.29 -10.15
C PRO A 669 37.77 1.90 -11.05
N LEU A 670 37.97 2.68 -12.11
CA LEU A 670 39.11 2.53 -13.02
C LEU A 670 40.44 2.52 -12.27
N GLY A 671 41.30 1.56 -12.59
CA GLY A 671 42.57 1.32 -11.89
C GLY A 671 42.49 0.30 -10.76
N PHE A 672 41.31 -0.27 -10.46
CA PHE A 672 41.14 -1.29 -9.41
C PHE A 672 40.30 -2.48 -9.88
N THR A 673 40.61 -3.68 -9.38
CA THR A 673 39.97 -4.94 -9.78
C THR A 673 39.92 -5.97 -8.64
N ASN A 674 39.61 -7.22 -9.00
CA ASN A 674 39.35 -8.36 -8.13
C ASN A 674 38.01 -8.22 -7.38
N THR A 675 37.84 -8.87 -6.23
CA THR A 675 36.51 -9.12 -5.64
C THR A 675 36.01 -7.93 -4.82
N ASN A 676 36.94 -7.26 -4.13
CA ASN A 676 36.72 -6.15 -3.22
C ASN A 676 37.30 -4.83 -3.75
N CYS A 677 37.85 -4.78 -4.96
CA CYS A 677 38.60 -3.63 -5.51
C CYS A 677 39.95 -3.39 -4.82
N GLU A 678 40.50 -4.44 -4.21
CA GLU A 678 41.76 -4.49 -3.46
C GLU A 678 43.00 -4.42 -4.38
N GLU A 679 42.87 -4.85 -5.64
CA GLU A 679 44.01 -5.07 -6.55
C GLU A 679 44.18 -3.91 -7.54
N THR A 680 45.35 -3.27 -7.54
CA THR A 680 45.70 -2.15 -8.43
C THR A 680 46.03 -2.61 -9.85
N VAL A 681 45.32 -2.05 -10.82
CA VAL A 681 45.49 -2.28 -12.26
C VAL A 681 46.39 -1.20 -12.86
N TYR A 682 47.71 -1.36 -12.69
CA TYR A 682 48.70 -0.52 -13.37
C TYR A 682 48.71 -0.80 -14.88
N ASP A 683 48.61 0.25 -15.70
CA ASP A 683 48.84 0.45 -17.16
C ASP A 683 48.69 -0.67 -18.23
N ASP A 684 48.76 -1.96 -17.91
CA ASP A 684 48.82 -3.10 -18.84
C ASP A 684 47.47 -3.48 -19.50
N VAL A 685 46.37 -2.78 -19.18
CA VAL A 685 45.06 -3.00 -19.81
C VAL A 685 45.02 -2.43 -21.23
N THR A 686 45.68 -3.17 -22.10
CA THR A 686 45.76 -3.01 -23.55
C THR A 686 44.50 -3.52 -24.25
N VAL A 687 43.78 -4.46 -23.64
CA VAL A 687 42.57 -5.10 -24.18
C VAL A 687 41.52 -5.19 -23.07
N PRO A 688 40.77 -4.10 -22.77
CA PRO A 688 39.73 -4.14 -21.75
C PRO A 688 38.65 -5.19 -22.03
N MET A 689 38.34 -5.96 -20.99
CA MET A 689 37.17 -6.81 -20.84
C MET A 689 36.05 -6.02 -20.17
N PHE A 690 34.83 -6.15 -20.72
CA PHE A 690 33.60 -5.57 -20.22
C PHE A 690 32.63 -6.68 -19.79
N ARG A 691 31.88 -6.43 -18.72
CA ARG A 691 30.94 -7.37 -18.06
C ARG A 691 29.50 -6.85 -18.03
N GLY A 692 29.10 -6.04 -19.01
CA GLY A 692 27.73 -5.53 -19.15
C GLY A 692 27.35 -4.37 -18.21
N ASN A 693 27.96 -4.29 -17.02
CA ASN A 693 27.97 -3.09 -16.16
C ASN A 693 29.31 -2.33 -16.17
N SER A 694 30.27 -2.80 -16.97
CA SER A 694 31.58 -2.16 -17.12
C SER A 694 31.51 -0.98 -18.08
N PHE A 695 32.25 0.10 -17.82
CA PHE A 695 32.41 1.19 -18.78
C PHE A 695 33.78 1.87 -18.71
N LEU A 696 34.16 2.53 -19.80
CA LEU A 696 35.19 3.56 -19.86
C LEU A 696 34.54 4.86 -20.35
N LYS A 697 34.92 5.98 -19.72
CA LYS A 697 34.38 7.32 -19.98
C LYS A 697 35.50 8.25 -20.42
N TYR A 698 35.28 8.98 -21.50
CA TYR A 698 36.23 9.94 -22.06
C TYR A 698 35.55 11.32 -22.20
N ASN A 699 36.31 12.37 -21.94
CA ASN A 699 35.89 13.76 -22.08
C ASN A 699 37.03 14.71 -22.47
N ASP A 700 38.19 14.17 -22.87
CA ASP A 700 39.33 14.95 -23.32
C ASP A 700 39.06 15.63 -24.68
N GLU A 701 39.76 16.72 -24.96
CA GLU A 701 39.53 17.52 -26.16
C GLU A 701 39.81 16.74 -27.47
N GLU A 702 40.86 15.91 -27.49
CA GLU A 702 41.29 15.18 -28.69
C GLU A 702 40.30 14.07 -29.09
N THR A 703 39.73 13.36 -28.12
CA THR A 703 38.62 12.41 -28.32
C THR A 703 37.35 13.17 -28.72
N MET A 704 36.94 14.15 -27.91
CA MET A 704 35.62 14.78 -28.08
C MET A 704 35.52 15.60 -29.38
N LYS A 705 36.60 16.24 -29.85
CA LYS A 705 36.62 16.95 -31.14
C LYS A 705 36.54 16.03 -32.36
N ARG A 706 36.80 14.72 -32.20
CA ARG A 706 36.68 13.69 -33.25
C ARG A 706 35.34 12.95 -33.24
N ILE A 707 34.60 12.99 -32.13
CA ILE A 707 33.22 12.49 -32.02
C ILE A 707 32.21 13.53 -32.53
N LYS A 708 32.39 14.79 -32.12
CA LYS A 708 31.48 15.91 -32.43
C LYS A 708 31.69 16.43 -33.86
N GLY A 709 30.72 17.20 -34.36
CA GLY A 709 30.86 17.95 -35.61
C GLY A 709 30.24 17.29 -36.85
N LYS A 710 30.77 17.63 -38.02
CA LYS A 710 30.23 17.25 -39.36
C LYS A 710 30.87 16.00 -39.98
N LYS A 711 31.85 15.39 -39.31
CA LYS A 711 32.55 14.18 -39.73
C LYS A 711 32.67 13.23 -38.54
N LEU A 712 32.66 11.93 -38.81
CA LEU A 712 32.95 10.86 -37.86
C LEU A 712 33.60 9.70 -38.63
N ASP A 713 34.64 9.10 -38.08
CA ASP A 713 35.25 7.85 -38.55
C ASP A 713 35.68 7.10 -37.28
N ILE A 714 34.97 6.01 -36.96
CA ILE A 714 35.18 5.16 -35.78
C ILE A 714 35.59 3.78 -36.28
N LYS A 715 36.74 3.28 -35.81
CA LYS A 715 37.16 1.88 -35.97
C LYS A 715 37.23 1.23 -34.60
N ILE A 716 36.54 0.10 -34.42
CA ILE A 716 36.57 -0.72 -33.20
C ILE A 716 36.92 -2.15 -33.58
N ARG A 717 37.77 -2.83 -32.80
CA ARG A 717 37.99 -4.28 -32.91
C ARG A 717 37.58 -4.96 -31.61
N LEU A 718 36.58 -5.84 -31.66
CA LEU A 718 35.98 -6.48 -30.48
C LEU A 718 35.75 -7.99 -30.65
N LYS A 719 35.63 -8.72 -29.54
CA LYS A 719 35.12 -10.11 -29.47
C LYS A 719 33.98 -10.22 -28.45
N THR A 720 32.93 -10.97 -28.75
CA THR A 720 31.79 -11.18 -27.83
C THR A 720 31.03 -12.48 -28.13
N SER A 721 30.27 -12.96 -27.16
CA SER A 721 29.32 -14.07 -27.24
C SER A 721 27.92 -13.67 -26.74
N GLN A 722 27.61 -12.37 -26.70
CA GLN A 722 26.27 -11.86 -26.38
C GLN A 722 25.64 -11.19 -27.60
N SER A 723 24.38 -11.54 -27.86
CA SER A 723 23.61 -11.03 -29.00
C SER A 723 23.22 -9.56 -28.87
N ASP A 724 23.18 -9.02 -27.65
CA ASP A 724 22.65 -7.70 -27.36
C ASP A 724 23.60 -6.96 -26.40
N GLY A 725 23.85 -5.66 -26.64
CA GLY A 725 24.70 -4.85 -25.76
C GLY A 725 25.15 -3.51 -26.34
N LEU A 726 25.14 -2.45 -25.53
CA LEU A 726 25.66 -1.13 -25.92
C LEU A 726 27.20 -1.14 -25.98
N ILE A 727 27.80 -0.86 -27.14
CA ILE A 727 29.27 -0.82 -27.31
C ILE A 727 29.82 0.60 -27.07
N LEU A 728 29.18 1.63 -27.64
CA LEU A 728 29.63 3.02 -27.61
C LEU A 728 28.42 3.96 -27.53
N TRP A 729 28.52 5.04 -26.75
CA TRP A 729 27.49 6.06 -26.62
C TRP A 729 28.07 7.46 -26.43
N SER A 730 27.50 8.47 -27.10
CA SER A 730 27.69 9.89 -26.76
C SER A 730 26.40 10.63 -27.07
N SER A 731 25.97 11.53 -26.19
CA SER A 731 24.71 12.28 -26.32
C SER A 731 24.79 13.68 -25.72
N GLU A 732 23.72 14.45 -25.90
CA GLU A 732 23.35 15.52 -24.97
C GLU A 732 23.13 14.98 -23.54
N GLU A 733 23.15 15.88 -22.55
CA GLU A 733 22.97 15.56 -21.12
C GLU A 733 21.56 15.06 -20.78
N HIS A 734 20.53 15.71 -21.33
CA HIS A 734 19.14 15.31 -21.21
C HIS A 734 18.67 14.71 -22.54
N THR A 735 18.62 13.38 -22.61
CA THR A 735 18.36 12.64 -23.85
C THR A 735 16.88 12.65 -24.21
N SER A 736 16.51 13.52 -25.15
CA SER A 736 15.18 13.56 -25.77
C SER A 736 15.15 12.82 -27.12
N THR A 737 13.96 12.57 -27.68
CA THR A 737 13.80 12.04 -29.06
C THR A 737 14.36 12.98 -30.14
N THR A 738 14.60 14.25 -29.79
CA THR A 738 15.19 15.29 -30.65
C THR A 738 16.63 15.63 -30.28
N SER A 739 17.26 14.94 -29.33
CA SER A 739 18.63 15.23 -28.90
C SER A 739 19.66 14.62 -29.83
N ASP A 740 20.78 15.33 -30.00
CA ASP A 740 21.95 14.82 -30.70
C ASP A 740 22.57 13.65 -29.93
N TYR A 741 22.74 12.53 -30.62
CA TYR A 741 23.45 11.36 -30.09
C TYR A 741 24.11 10.53 -31.19
N VAL A 742 25.09 9.72 -30.79
CA VAL A 742 25.66 8.64 -31.60
C VAL A 742 25.86 7.39 -30.75
N ALA A 743 25.54 6.24 -31.31
CA ALA A 743 25.67 4.94 -30.67
C ALA A 743 26.24 3.88 -31.62
N ILE A 744 26.99 2.93 -31.06
CA ILE A 744 27.26 1.63 -31.67
C ILE A 744 26.82 0.58 -30.67
N GLY A 745 26.13 -0.46 -31.11
CA GLY A 745 25.65 -1.53 -30.25
C GLY A 745 25.26 -2.78 -31.00
N LEU A 746 24.95 -3.82 -30.24
CA LEU A 746 24.48 -5.12 -30.74
C LEU A 746 23.00 -5.28 -30.43
N ARG A 747 22.25 -5.79 -31.40
CA ARG A 747 20.89 -6.32 -31.22
C ARG A 747 20.74 -7.61 -32.01
N GLY A 748 20.29 -8.70 -31.38
CA GLY A 748 20.11 -10.01 -32.02
C GLY A 748 21.36 -10.61 -32.70
N GLY A 749 22.55 -10.20 -32.29
CA GLY A 749 23.87 -10.59 -32.84
C GLY A 749 24.40 -9.66 -33.93
N TYR A 750 23.62 -8.68 -34.39
CA TYR A 750 23.98 -7.77 -35.47
C TYR A 750 24.43 -6.41 -34.95
N VAL A 751 25.42 -5.82 -35.61
CA VAL A 751 25.92 -4.47 -35.27
C VAL A 751 25.00 -3.41 -35.86
N HIS A 752 24.61 -2.47 -34.99
CA HIS A 752 23.93 -1.23 -35.34
C HIS A 752 24.87 -0.04 -35.11
N PHE A 753 24.85 0.88 -36.06
CA PHE A 753 25.43 2.22 -35.94
C PHE A 753 24.29 3.23 -36.08
N GLN A 754 23.99 3.92 -34.98
CA GLN A 754 22.84 4.82 -34.86
C GLN A 754 23.29 6.25 -34.57
N TYR A 755 22.60 7.24 -35.13
CA TYR A 755 22.82 8.64 -34.78
C TYR A 755 21.59 9.50 -35.05
N ASN A 756 21.40 10.53 -34.23
CA ASN A 756 20.44 11.61 -34.45
C ASN A 756 21.19 12.94 -34.46
N LEU A 757 20.77 13.85 -35.34
CA LEU A 757 21.32 15.19 -35.53
C LEU A 757 20.25 16.27 -35.26
N GLY A 758 19.30 16.01 -34.36
CA GLY A 758 18.18 16.90 -34.04
C GLY A 758 17.06 16.99 -35.10
N SER A 759 17.11 16.14 -36.12
CA SER A 759 16.11 16.05 -37.20
C SER A 759 15.51 14.65 -37.38
N GLY A 760 15.92 13.69 -36.55
CA GLY A 760 15.52 12.28 -36.63
C GLY A 760 16.71 11.35 -36.85
N GLU A 761 16.46 10.07 -36.62
CA GLU A 761 17.47 9.02 -36.48
C GLU A 761 17.86 8.38 -37.81
N ALA A 762 19.15 8.04 -37.95
CA ALA A 762 19.63 6.97 -38.81
C ALA A 762 19.94 5.74 -37.96
N ASP A 763 19.58 4.55 -38.45
CA ASP A 763 19.95 3.25 -37.89
C ASP A 763 20.51 2.39 -39.03
N ILE A 764 21.82 2.14 -39.01
CA ILE A 764 22.55 1.42 -40.06
C ILE A 764 22.96 0.06 -39.49
N MET A 765 22.49 -1.02 -40.12
CA MET A 765 22.70 -2.39 -39.68
C MET A 765 23.37 -3.23 -40.77
N VAL A 766 24.33 -4.07 -40.39
CA VAL A 766 24.85 -5.13 -41.27
C VAL A 766 24.20 -6.46 -40.87
N ASN A 767 23.11 -6.82 -41.55
CA ASN A 767 22.30 -8.01 -41.24
C ASN A 767 22.81 -9.32 -41.91
N THR A 768 23.89 -9.25 -42.69
CA THR A 768 24.46 -10.40 -43.40
C THR A 768 25.44 -11.23 -42.56
N THR A 769 25.85 -10.74 -41.39
CA THR A 769 26.82 -11.43 -40.51
C THR A 769 26.59 -11.03 -39.06
N ARG A 770 26.44 -12.05 -38.20
CA ARG A 770 26.44 -11.89 -36.75
C ARG A 770 27.87 -11.87 -36.22
N ILE A 771 28.11 -11.16 -35.12
CA ILE A 771 29.45 -11.06 -34.49
C ILE A 771 29.48 -11.54 -33.03
N ASP A 772 28.45 -12.27 -32.60
CA ASP A 772 28.33 -12.89 -31.28
C ASP A 772 28.80 -14.35 -31.24
N ASP A 773 29.78 -14.68 -32.10
CA ASP A 773 30.33 -16.03 -32.28
C ASP A 773 31.61 -16.32 -31.47
N GLY A 774 32.02 -15.40 -30.61
CA GLY A 774 33.23 -15.44 -29.78
C GLY A 774 34.52 -14.94 -30.45
N LYS A 775 34.50 -14.62 -31.76
CA LYS A 775 35.71 -14.25 -32.53
C LYS A 775 35.94 -12.74 -32.58
N TRP A 776 37.09 -12.34 -33.12
CA TRP A 776 37.49 -10.94 -33.26
C TRP A 776 36.99 -10.33 -34.57
N HIS A 777 36.03 -9.41 -34.47
CA HIS A 777 35.49 -8.64 -35.59
C HIS A 777 35.99 -7.19 -35.61
N ARG A 778 36.03 -6.59 -36.79
CA ARG A 778 36.38 -5.18 -37.04
C ARG A 778 35.12 -4.41 -37.47
N ILE A 779 34.74 -3.41 -36.69
CA ILE A 779 33.65 -2.49 -36.98
C ILE A 779 34.26 -1.20 -37.51
N HIS A 780 33.82 -0.73 -38.69
CA HIS A 780 34.16 0.59 -39.23
C HIS A 780 32.88 1.38 -39.50
N ALA A 781 32.57 2.34 -38.64
CA ALA A 781 31.46 3.26 -38.79
C ALA A 781 31.95 4.64 -39.25
N LYS A 782 31.25 5.27 -40.20
CA LYS A 782 31.56 6.61 -40.73
C LYS A 782 30.32 7.47 -40.82
N ARG A 783 30.49 8.80 -40.68
CA ARG A 783 29.47 9.79 -41.02
C ARG A 783 30.10 11.03 -41.66
N LEU A 784 29.48 11.54 -42.71
CA LEU A 784 29.78 12.82 -43.33
C LEU A 784 28.46 13.59 -43.48
N LYS A 785 28.30 14.66 -42.70
CA LYS A 785 27.03 15.40 -42.57
C LYS A 785 25.89 14.47 -42.08
N GLN A 786 24.88 14.24 -42.92
CA GLN A 786 23.74 13.36 -42.67
C GLN A 786 23.97 11.92 -43.13
N ASP A 787 24.90 11.71 -44.06
CA ASP A 787 25.16 10.43 -44.70
C ASP A 787 26.18 9.65 -43.87
N GLY A 788 25.97 8.36 -43.67
CA GLY A 788 26.86 7.51 -42.92
C GLY A 788 26.88 6.09 -43.45
N SER A 789 27.88 5.32 -43.01
CA SER A 789 28.06 3.96 -43.45
C SER A 789 28.67 3.07 -42.38
N LEU A 790 28.35 1.78 -42.44
CA LEU A 790 28.81 0.75 -41.51
C LEU A 790 29.39 -0.42 -42.32
N LYS A 791 30.65 -0.76 -42.07
CA LYS A 791 31.31 -1.96 -42.57
C LYS A 791 31.72 -2.86 -41.41
N ILE A 792 31.49 -4.16 -41.57
CA ILE A 792 31.96 -5.22 -40.67
C ILE A 792 32.98 -6.06 -41.43
N ASP A 793 34.14 -6.28 -40.80
CA ASP A 793 35.30 -6.97 -41.35
C ASP A 793 35.64 -6.52 -42.77
N ASP A 794 35.67 -7.44 -43.74
CA ASP A 794 36.00 -7.16 -45.14
C ASP A 794 34.75 -7.04 -46.05
N LEU A 795 33.54 -7.12 -45.48
CA LEU A 795 32.26 -7.06 -46.21
C LEU A 795 32.00 -5.71 -46.92
N SER A 796 31.00 -5.66 -47.79
CA SER A 796 30.48 -4.40 -48.33
C SER A 796 29.96 -3.51 -47.19
N ALA A 797 30.23 -2.19 -47.29
CA ALA A 797 29.59 -1.22 -46.40
C ALA A 797 28.08 -1.16 -46.67
N GLN A 798 27.29 -0.95 -45.63
CA GLN A 798 25.89 -0.55 -45.73
C GLN A 798 25.80 0.95 -45.45
N ASP A 799 25.09 1.69 -46.30
CA ASP A 799 24.91 3.13 -46.19
C ASP A 799 23.54 3.49 -45.59
N GLY A 800 23.44 4.66 -44.96
CA GLY A 800 22.19 5.18 -44.42
C GLY A 800 22.30 6.68 -44.11
N ARG A 801 21.17 7.35 -43.89
CA ARG A 801 21.11 8.82 -43.80
C ARG A 801 20.13 9.30 -42.73
N SER A 802 20.56 10.24 -41.88
CA SER A 802 19.66 10.91 -40.93
C SER A 802 18.75 11.90 -41.66
N PRO A 803 17.43 11.93 -41.41
CA PRO A 803 16.48 12.80 -42.11
C PRO A 803 16.63 14.30 -41.80
N GLY A 804 15.79 15.12 -42.44
CA GLY A 804 15.69 16.57 -42.23
C GLY A 804 16.85 17.37 -42.81
N ARG A 805 17.34 18.38 -42.07
CA ARG A 805 18.28 19.41 -42.59
C ARG A 805 19.57 19.62 -41.79
N PHE A 806 19.64 19.09 -40.57
CA PHE A 806 20.81 19.26 -39.71
C PHE A 806 21.93 18.28 -40.10
N THR A 807 23.19 18.70 -39.91
CA THR A 807 24.38 18.01 -40.47
C THR A 807 25.53 17.85 -39.48
N GLN A 808 25.33 18.32 -38.25
CA GLN A 808 26.36 18.45 -37.23
C GLN A 808 25.86 17.72 -35.98
N LEU A 809 26.74 16.94 -35.35
CA LEU A 809 26.48 16.28 -34.08
C LEU A 809 27.07 17.13 -32.95
N ASN A 810 26.25 17.51 -31.98
CA ASN A 810 26.53 18.50 -30.94
C ASN A 810 26.40 17.91 -29.52
N THR A 811 26.78 16.64 -29.34
CA THR A 811 26.86 16.05 -27.99
C THR A 811 27.72 16.95 -27.10
N ASN A 812 27.30 17.23 -25.87
CA ASN A 812 27.98 18.20 -25.01
C ASN A 812 28.77 17.54 -23.88
N THR A 813 28.33 16.41 -23.33
CA THR A 813 28.84 15.83 -22.07
C THR A 813 30.09 14.95 -22.20
N GLN A 814 29.98 13.77 -22.82
CA GLN A 814 30.99 12.68 -22.73
C GLN A 814 30.88 11.69 -23.90
N LEU A 815 31.92 10.86 -24.04
CA LEU A 815 31.91 9.59 -24.75
C LEU A 815 31.98 8.44 -23.74
N PHE A 816 31.13 7.44 -23.88
CA PHE A 816 31.13 6.19 -23.13
C PHE A 816 31.43 5.00 -24.04
N LEU A 817 32.14 4.02 -23.50
CA LEU A 817 32.44 2.73 -24.13
C LEU A 817 32.07 1.61 -23.14
N GLY A 818 31.33 0.59 -23.59
CA GLY A 818 30.91 -0.57 -22.78
C GLY A 818 29.55 -0.45 -22.09
N ALA A 819 29.28 0.65 -21.39
CA ALA A 819 27.98 0.92 -20.78
C ALA A 819 27.85 2.42 -20.43
N VAL A 820 26.66 2.82 -19.98
CA VAL A 820 26.42 4.10 -19.30
C VAL A 820 25.56 3.85 -18.06
N ASN A 821 25.56 4.74 -17.06
CA ASN A 821 24.58 4.65 -15.98
C ASN A 821 23.18 4.88 -16.55
N ASP A 822 22.17 4.18 -16.02
CA ASP A 822 20.75 4.42 -16.32
C ASP A 822 20.37 4.20 -17.80
N MET A 823 20.96 3.17 -18.44
CA MET A 823 20.90 2.98 -19.90
C MET A 823 19.48 2.95 -20.49
N ALA A 824 18.52 2.37 -19.77
CA ALA A 824 17.13 2.33 -20.22
C ALA A 824 16.57 3.75 -20.44
N GLU A 825 16.94 4.70 -19.58
CA GLU A 825 16.54 6.11 -19.69
C GLU A 825 17.40 6.83 -20.73
N LYS A 826 18.74 6.78 -20.59
CA LYS A 826 19.66 7.54 -21.45
C LYS A 826 19.70 7.08 -22.90
N THR A 827 19.45 5.81 -23.18
CA THR A 827 19.37 5.29 -24.55
C THR A 827 17.94 5.26 -25.10
N LEU A 828 16.95 5.81 -24.39
CA LEU A 828 15.52 5.73 -24.76
C LEU A 828 15.07 4.28 -25.03
N HIS A 829 15.39 3.39 -24.10
CA HIS A 829 15.17 1.94 -24.13
C HIS A 829 15.78 1.19 -25.33
N LYS A 830 16.70 1.78 -26.11
CA LYS A 830 17.41 1.08 -27.20
C LYS A 830 18.31 -0.03 -26.69
N TYR A 831 18.91 0.15 -25.51
CA TYR A 831 19.81 -0.81 -24.87
C TYR A 831 19.54 -0.88 -23.36
N THR A 832 19.34 -2.09 -22.84
CA THR A 832 19.09 -2.35 -21.41
C THR A 832 20.28 -2.98 -20.67
N GLY A 833 21.18 -3.66 -21.39
CA GLY A 833 22.45 -4.18 -20.89
C GLY A 833 23.64 -3.68 -21.71
N GLY A 834 24.77 -3.41 -21.06
CA GLY A 834 26.01 -2.98 -21.72
C GLY A 834 26.70 -4.12 -22.46
N PHE A 835 27.77 -3.80 -23.19
CA PHE A 835 28.61 -4.78 -23.86
C PHE A 835 29.26 -5.76 -22.87
N VAL A 836 29.20 -7.05 -23.21
CA VAL A 836 29.96 -8.12 -22.57
C VAL A 836 30.93 -8.68 -23.60
N GLY A 837 32.22 -8.76 -23.27
CA GLY A 837 33.25 -9.16 -24.22
C GLY A 837 34.50 -8.32 -24.07
N CYS A 838 35.33 -8.24 -25.12
CA CYS A 838 36.59 -7.52 -25.07
C CYS A 838 36.80 -6.62 -26.28
N ILE A 839 37.47 -5.48 -26.08
CA ILE A 839 37.82 -4.53 -27.14
C ILE A 839 39.34 -4.37 -27.15
N SER A 840 39.99 -4.52 -28.31
CA SER A 840 41.46 -4.45 -28.44
C SER A 840 41.96 -3.25 -29.24
N HIS A 841 41.13 -2.64 -30.07
CA HIS A 841 41.50 -1.47 -30.86
C HIS A 841 40.33 -0.49 -30.87
N PHE A 842 40.61 0.80 -30.64
CA PHE A 842 39.67 1.89 -30.81
C PHE A 842 40.39 3.07 -31.47
N THR A 843 39.88 3.55 -32.60
CA THR A 843 40.52 4.62 -33.39
C THR A 843 39.48 5.60 -33.91
N LEU A 844 39.77 6.89 -33.80
CA LEU A 844 38.93 8.00 -34.22
C LEU A 844 39.59 8.81 -35.35
N ALA A 845 38.78 9.41 -36.22
CA ALA A 845 39.22 10.27 -37.34
C ALA A 845 40.34 9.67 -38.23
N THR A 846 40.31 8.35 -38.38
CA THR A 846 41.33 7.49 -39.03
C THR A 846 42.71 7.39 -38.37
N ASP A 847 43.18 8.40 -37.63
CA ASP A 847 44.56 8.56 -37.15
C ASP A 847 44.76 8.35 -35.64
N TYR A 848 43.72 8.60 -34.85
CA TYR A 848 43.84 8.78 -33.40
C TYR A 848 43.47 7.51 -32.65
N HIS A 849 44.49 6.77 -32.22
CA HIS A 849 44.35 5.56 -31.42
C HIS A 849 44.11 5.92 -29.95
N VAL A 850 42.91 5.61 -29.44
CA VAL A 850 42.53 5.90 -28.06
C VAL A 850 43.12 4.83 -27.14
N LYS A 851 43.91 5.24 -26.14
CA LYS A 851 44.39 4.35 -25.07
C LYS A 851 43.28 4.16 -24.03
N PHE A 852 42.83 2.91 -23.86
CA PHE A 852 41.64 2.59 -23.09
C PHE A 852 41.64 3.11 -21.64
N VAL A 853 42.59 2.67 -20.81
CA VAL A 853 42.66 3.11 -19.40
C VAL A 853 43.35 4.47 -19.29
N ALA A 854 44.52 4.64 -19.92
CA ALA A 854 45.37 5.83 -19.76
C ALA A 854 44.80 7.16 -20.32
N GLN A 855 43.63 7.15 -20.97
CA GLN A 855 42.92 8.38 -21.40
C GLN A 855 41.45 8.43 -20.94
N ALA A 856 40.94 7.41 -20.27
CA ALA A 856 39.60 7.46 -19.69
C ALA A 856 39.63 8.29 -18.40
N SER A 857 38.75 9.28 -18.29
CA SER A 857 38.61 10.13 -17.11
C SER A 857 37.80 9.49 -15.98
N SER A 858 37.03 8.45 -16.29
CA SER A 858 36.58 7.47 -15.31
C SER A 858 36.21 6.14 -15.97
N GLY A 859 35.94 5.13 -15.16
CA GLY A 859 35.50 3.81 -15.61
C GLY A 859 35.05 2.95 -14.44
N GLN A 860 34.45 1.80 -14.75
CA GLN A 860 33.93 0.85 -13.77
C GLN A 860 34.15 -0.59 -14.25
N ASN A 861 34.57 -1.49 -13.36
CA ASN A 861 34.70 -2.93 -13.60
C ASN A 861 35.49 -3.30 -14.87
N ILE A 862 36.63 -2.64 -15.09
CA ILE A 862 37.51 -2.84 -16.25
C ILE A 862 38.71 -3.72 -15.87
N ASN A 863 38.81 -4.87 -16.54
CA ASN A 863 39.89 -5.84 -16.37
C ASN A 863 40.64 -6.02 -17.70
N GLN A 864 41.86 -6.55 -17.68
CA GLN A 864 42.47 -7.08 -18.90
C GLN A 864 41.70 -8.33 -19.38
N CYS A 865 41.56 -8.45 -20.69
CA CYS A 865 40.99 -9.63 -21.34
C CYS A 865 42.03 -10.70 -21.64
N SER A 866 41.69 -11.96 -21.33
CA SER A 866 42.33 -13.18 -21.83
C SER A 866 41.72 -13.62 -23.17
#